data_AF-A0A7W1XW53-F1
#
_entry.id   AF-A0A7W1XW53-F1
#
_cell.length_a   1.000
_cell.length_b   1.000
_cell.length_c   1.000
_cell.angle_alpha   90.00
_cell.angle_beta   90.00
_cell.angle_gamma   90.00
#
_symmetry.space_group_name_H-M   'P 1'
#
loop_
_entity.id
_entity.type
_entity.pdbx_description
1 polymer ?
#
loop_
_entity_poly.entity_id
_entity_poly.type
_entity_poly.pdbx_seq_one_letter_code
_entity_poly.pdbx_strand_id
1 'polypeptide(L)'
;MRSRPQILFLLLIIIGCSRFEPPARPTIDQIAIDDSQGLGSSGLAQVTHPRFGGVADLLGGDGWIRVGWNEATDDLTPADEIEYLIYVTPFGNAFDLSQPTTSVIGTDHVLIEGLTNGNTLEVLVLARDTDLEVSPEQVSWPVTPHPIRYVRSGAAQGGANGLTPETAFPTMGQAIATSIPLGGVNIHVAEGLYPENLFLLSGMMVFGGFESSFDPDLRDPVQQPSQFGILFQTDLVNIRPGDQLSGIDGLILGGNGVAESCVYAEDCVCRITRCQMSGAITQGLDLRSDYLEGNTVTAFISDCVISECNGEGLRIVGIPQIQIDDSVFRNNLNEGIESQWVYSGFGETSSVEISRCRVFDNGDEGIDLDVASIPGDLPGIGLPSATRIKIRNCEVTGNFLEGIVIDLDSSPLDDLDIRVRIDDSRISDNGLAGIFLDGDAQAAFRVNRNQITVNGGAGVSVSSIPDGSEALIRNCNILGNAGVGVEALDLCSLYVTHCWISDNALGSLDAPRGVIQCQDSIVNAADATELGCIRYSLVAGTNLPVSLPNGSTLGETHLLAEPVEIQWGEWDPTGVLTSATPLSLSPGTMIELADDGILRDSIPLVGGGYEVIPPPARAGGPVGIIVWKPGQGPMEDSTPLANSAALNSGNPWQDIDGIPQNIGPSGNNPLSFVGPDTALPDPPSQSQLMSISPSSSTIQSSTSWELRFTRPPSPELTDALHFSVNGIDQRAQLAVTVENEVVRLDYPDLLPGDQTLLEILPHNGLENGSDLYRVVSQNVGQLIEEDVILDLSNNSAASTPPLPGESFRVTGQLNSPSDEDWYLLEVTPGQPLQVEVLARRKGSSLIPQLEVRDPASGDLLLSASAEAPFFFDPYLLGVMPDPSGMVLIRVLGPNSPILADLPYELFVQP
;
A
#
# COMPACT_ATOMS: atom_id res chain seq x y z
N MET A 1 -3.09 52.93 49.31
CA MET A 1 -2.19 51.76 49.39
C MET A 1 -2.86 50.72 50.28
N ARG A 2 -3.00 49.48 49.80
CA ARG A 2 -3.70 48.29 50.37
C ARG A 2 -4.96 47.90 49.58
N SER A 3 -4.77 47.09 48.53
CA SER A 3 -5.79 46.19 47.95
C SER A 3 -5.25 45.29 46.82
N ARG A 4 -4.02 45.49 46.32
CA ARG A 4 -3.46 44.69 45.21
C ARG A 4 -3.01 43.24 45.50
N PRO A 5 -2.61 42.80 46.72
CA PRO A 5 -2.14 41.42 46.90
C PRO A 5 -3.29 40.41 47.07
N GLN A 6 -4.52 40.83 47.37
CA GLN A 6 -5.65 39.90 47.53
C GLN A 6 -6.33 39.54 46.21
N ILE A 7 -6.34 40.45 45.23
CA ILE A 7 -6.89 40.19 43.89
C ILE A 7 -5.93 39.32 43.06
N LEU A 8 -4.62 39.48 43.21
CA LEU A 8 -3.64 38.59 42.55
C LEU A 8 -3.64 37.18 43.17
N PHE A 9 -3.86 37.06 44.49
CA PHE A 9 -4.02 35.76 45.15
C PHE A 9 -5.35 35.09 44.81
N LEU A 10 -6.45 35.86 44.65
CA LEU A 10 -7.73 35.32 44.16
C LEU A 10 -7.69 34.97 42.67
N LEU A 11 -6.99 35.74 41.82
CA LEU A 11 -6.77 35.40 40.41
C LEU A 11 -5.84 34.20 40.23
N LEU A 12 -4.83 34.02 41.10
CA LEU A 12 -4.01 32.80 41.11
C LEU A 12 -4.77 31.58 41.64
N ILE A 13 -5.78 31.76 42.49
CA ILE A 13 -6.69 30.67 42.90
C ILE A 13 -7.73 30.38 41.79
N ILE A 14 -8.19 31.38 41.04
CA ILE A 14 -9.18 31.18 39.95
C ILE A 14 -8.52 30.68 38.65
N ILE A 15 -7.26 31.03 38.38
CA ILE A 15 -6.45 30.47 37.25
C ILE A 15 -5.74 29.17 37.68
N GLY A 16 -5.61 28.92 38.99
CA GLY A 16 -4.98 27.73 39.55
C GLY A 16 -5.93 26.56 39.82
N CYS A 17 -7.25 26.73 39.67
CA CYS A 17 -8.22 25.65 39.90
C CYS A 17 -8.58 24.83 38.64
N SER A 18 -8.28 25.30 37.42
CA SER A 18 -8.52 24.55 36.18
C SER A 18 -7.29 23.78 35.66
N ARG A 19 -6.12 23.96 36.28
CA ARG A 19 -4.88 23.19 35.96
C ARG A 19 -4.71 21.93 36.81
N PHE A 20 -5.58 21.74 37.80
CA PHE A 20 -5.65 20.56 38.66
C PHE A 20 -7.04 19.94 38.66
N GLU A 21 -7.94 20.41 37.80
CA GLU A 21 -9.09 19.60 37.43
C GLU A 21 -8.47 18.39 36.72
N PRO A 22 -8.66 17.16 37.21
CA PRO A 22 -8.20 15.99 36.47
C PRO A 22 -8.69 16.16 35.03
N PRO A 23 -7.87 15.85 34.01
CA PRO A 23 -8.40 15.80 32.66
C PRO A 23 -9.69 15.01 32.69
N ALA A 24 -10.68 15.43 31.89
CA ALA A 24 -11.88 14.64 31.72
C ALA A 24 -11.45 13.19 31.50
N ARG A 25 -12.13 12.25 32.17
CA ARG A 25 -11.87 10.83 31.93
C ARG A 25 -11.78 10.67 30.41
N PRO A 26 -10.69 10.08 29.86
CA PRO A 26 -10.66 9.75 28.45
C PRO A 26 -12.01 9.11 28.15
N THR A 27 -12.77 9.69 27.22
CA THR A 27 -13.97 9.03 26.74
C THR A 27 -13.46 7.74 26.13
N ILE A 28 -13.66 6.65 26.85
CA ILE A 28 -13.65 5.34 26.24
C ILE A 28 -14.90 5.42 25.37
N ASP A 29 -14.72 5.86 24.12
CA ASP A 29 -15.57 5.31 23.11
C ASP A 29 -15.37 3.81 23.26
N GLN A 30 -16.39 3.13 23.79
CA GLN A 30 -16.44 1.69 23.78
C GLN A 30 -16.54 1.32 22.31
N ILE A 31 -15.41 1.34 21.63
CA ILE A 31 -15.30 0.84 20.29
C ILE A 31 -15.15 -0.65 20.56
N ALA A 32 -16.25 -1.38 20.40
CA ALA A 32 -16.10 -2.79 20.14
C ALA A 32 -15.11 -2.87 18.97
N ILE A 33 -13.93 -3.41 19.23
CA ILE A 33 -13.17 -4.06 18.19
C ILE A 33 -14.13 -5.18 17.80
N ASP A 34 -14.90 -4.99 16.73
CA ASP A 34 -15.61 -6.14 16.14
C ASP A 34 -14.52 -7.19 15.97
N ASP A 35 -14.74 -8.36 16.60
CA ASP A 35 -13.77 -9.43 16.70
C ASP A 35 -13.08 -9.58 15.35
N SER A 36 -11.75 -9.68 15.36
CA SER A 36 -10.88 -9.82 14.20
C SER A 36 -11.19 -11.10 13.41
N GLN A 37 -12.35 -11.12 12.78
CA GLN A 37 -12.66 -11.97 11.65
C GLN A 37 -11.95 -11.33 10.47
N GLY A 38 -10.61 -11.47 10.42
CA GLY A 38 -9.84 -11.13 9.22
C GLY A 38 -10.58 -11.70 8.03
N LEU A 39 -10.82 -10.86 7.00
CA LEU A 39 -11.67 -11.07 5.83
C LEU A 39 -12.34 -12.46 5.83
N GLY A 40 -13.40 -12.54 6.64
CA GLY A 40 -14.07 -13.80 6.96
C GLY A 40 -14.67 -14.39 5.69
N SER A 41 -14.34 -15.65 5.42
CA SER A 41 -14.94 -16.40 4.32
C SER A 41 -16.46 -16.27 4.38
N SER A 42 -17.09 -15.95 3.25
CA SER A 42 -18.55 -15.95 3.10
C SER A 42 -19.18 -17.36 3.22
N GLY A 43 -18.43 -18.34 3.75
CA GLY A 43 -18.94 -19.66 4.12
C GLY A 43 -19.16 -20.63 2.96
N LEU A 44 -18.54 -20.43 1.80
CA LEU A 44 -18.66 -21.37 0.67
C LEU A 44 -17.49 -22.36 0.55
N ALA A 45 -16.33 -22.01 1.11
CA ALA A 45 -15.12 -22.81 1.12
C ALA A 45 -14.81 -23.36 2.51
N GLN A 46 -14.51 -24.66 2.59
CA GLN A 46 -13.98 -25.26 3.81
C GLN A 46 -12.48 -24.97 3.92
N VAL A 47 -12.05 -24.38 5.03
CA VAL A 47 -10.65 -24.17 5.40
C VAL A 47 -10.18 -25.36 6.22
N THR A 48 -9.08 -26.00 5.84
CA THR A 48 -8.62 -27.22 6.50
C THR A 48 -7.65 -26.99 7.65
N HIS A 49 -6.98 -25.83 7.67
CA HIS A 49 -6.03 -25.45 8.71
C HIS A 49 -6.62 -24.44 9.71
N PRO A 50 -6.02 -24.30 10.91
CA PRO A 50 -6.50 -23.33 11.89
C PRO A 50 -6.38 -21.88 11.42
N ARG A 51 -7.42 -21.09 11.66
CA ARG A 51 -7.41 -19.62 11.62
C ARG A 51 -7.02 -19.12 13.00
N PHE A 52 -5.86 -18.49 13.10
CA PHE A 52 -5.27 -18.12 14.38
C PHE A 52 -4.44 -16.84 14.27
N GLY A 53 -4.64 -15.93 15.22
CA GLY A 53 -4.02 -14.61 15.20
C GLY A 53 -2.64 -14.51 15.86
N GLY A 54 -2.12 -15.60 16.42
CA GLY A 54 -0.84 -15.60 17.13
C GLY A 54 -0.94 -15.08 18.57
N VAL A 55 0.13 -14.44 19.04
CA VAL A 55 0.22 -13.85 20.38
C VAL A 55 -0.76 -12.68 20.53
N ALA A 56 -1.54 -12.65 21.61
CA ALA A 56 -2.43 -11.54 21.96
C ALA A 56 -2.14 -10.94 23.35
N ASP A 57 -1.46 -11.70 24.24
CA ASP A 57 -0.99 -11.21 25.54
C ASP A 57 0.44 -11.68 25.79
N LEU A 58 1.38 -10.74 25.96
CA LEU A 58 2.77 -11.11 26.28
C LEU A 58 3.32 -10.25 27.41
N LEU A 59 3.35 -10.84 28.61
CA LEU A 59 3.78 -10.18 29.84
C LEU A 59 5.18 -10.65 30.26
N GLY A 60 6.07 -9.68 30.52
CA GLY A 60 7.37 -9.93 31.13
C GLY A 60 7.33 -9.81 32.65
N GLY A 61 7.99 -10.73 33.34
CA GLY A 61 8.19 -10.69 34.78
C GLY A 61 9.61 -11.01 35.22
N ASP A 62 9.81 -11.23 36.52
CA ASP A 62 11.13 -11.48 37.11
C ASP A 62 11.55 -12.94 36.90
N GLY A 63 12.27 -13.21 35.81
CA GLY A 63 12.72 -14.54 35.40
C GLY A 63 11.64 -15.41 34.74
N TRP A 64 10.54 -14.79 34.28
CA TRP A 64 9.42 -15.48 33.63
C TRP A 64 8.74 -14.61 32.58
N ILE A 65 8.00 -15.25 31.67
CA ILE A 65 7.03 -14.61 30.76
C ILE A 65 5.70 -15.36 30.80
N ARG A 66 4.59 -14.64 30.65
CA ARG A 66 3.26 -15.21 30.39
C ARG A 66 2.90 -14.91 28.94
N VAL A 67 2.58 -15.95 28.18
CA VAL A 67 2.18 -15.88 26.77
C VAL A 67 0.71 -16.28 26.70
N GLY A 68 -0.12 -15.45 26.09
CA GLY A 68 -1.54 -15.69 25.87
C GLY A 68 -1.97 -15.33 24.46
N TRP A 69 -3.08 -15.91 24.02
CA TRP A 69 -3.64 -15.79 22.68
C TRP A 69 -5.16 -15.95 22.71
N ASN A 70 -5.85 -15.50 21.66
CA ASN A 70 -7.26 -15.80 21.45
C ASN A 70 -7.41 -17.22 20.90
N GLU A 71 -8.48 -17.94 21.26
CA GLU A 71 -8.71 -19.30 20.74
C GLU A 71 -8.74 -19.31 19.20
N ALA A 72 -8.01 -20.25 18.59
CA ALA A 72 -8.08 -20.49 17.15
C ALA A 72 -9.44 -21.07 16.75
N THR A 73 -9.84 -20.83 15.50
CA THR A 73 -11.02 -21.46 14.91
C THR A 73 -10.63 -22.34 13.73
N ASP A 74 -11.36 -23.43 13.53
CA ASP A 74 -11.12 -24.38 12.44
C ASP A 74 -12.45 -25.01 12.01
N ASP A 75 -12.61 -25.37 10.74
CA ASP A 75 -13.87 -25.92 10.22
C ASP A 75 -14.04 -27.41 10.55
N LEU A 76 -12.95 -28.10 10.88
CA LEU A 76 -12.90 -29.55 11.12
C LEU A 76 -12.53 -29.91 12.57
N THR A 77 -11.68 -29.11 13.20
CA THR A 77 -11.10 -29.36 14.51
C THR A 77 -11.77 -28.48 15.56
N PRO A 78 -12.43 -29.06 16.58
CA PRO A 78 -12.96 -28.31 17.71
C PRO A 78 -11.86 -27.52 18.44
N ALA A 79 -12.18 -26.33 18.95
CA ALA A 79 -11.20 -25.46 19.61
C ALA A 79 -10.47 -26.11 20.81
N ASP A 80 -11.13 -27.01 21.53
CA ASP A 80 -10.54 -27.75 22.66
C ASP A 80 -9.61 -28.90 22.23
N GLU A 81 -9.57 -29.23 20.93
CA GLU A 81 -8.66 -30.19 20.33
C GLU A 81 -7.49 -29.54 19.57
N ILE A 82 -7.51 -28.23 19.36
CA ILE A 82 -6.42 -27.48 18.72
C ILE A 82 -5.20 -27.45 19.65
N GLU A 83 -4.03 -27.81 19.10
CA GLU A 83 -2.75 -27.72 19.78
C GLU A 83 -2.06 -26.41 19.44
N TYR A 84 -1.56 -25.70 20.45
CA TYR A 84 -0.77 -24.48 20.27
C TYR A 84 0.72 -24.80 20.45
N LEU A 85 1.52 -24.41 19.46
CA LEU A 85 2.97 -24.57 19.40
C LEU A 85 3.63 -23.25 19.77
N ILE A 86 4.40 -23.23 20.86
CA ILE A 86 5.02 -22.00 21.39
C ILE A 86 6.51 -22.05 21.12
N TYR A 87 7.02 -21.00 20.47
CA TYR A 87 8.43 -20.83 20.14
C TYR A 87 8.98 -19.60 20.85
N VAL A 88 10.10 -19.76 21.54
CA VAL A 88 10.82 -18.67 22.22
C VAL A 88 12.27 -18.69 21.78
N THR A 89 12.74 -17.59 21.20
CA THR A 89 14.12 -17.44 20.70
C THR A 89 14.71 -16.12 21.20
N PRO A 90 16.05 -15.96 21.31
CA PRO A 90 16.63 -14.64 21.50
C PRO A 90 16.22 -13.69 20.37
N PHE A 91 15.95 -12.43 20.69
CA PHE A 91 15.52 -11.43 19.71
C PHE A 91 16.49 -11.31 18.52
N GLY A 92 15.95 -11.30 17.30
CA GLY A 92 16.71 -11.24 16.05
C GLY A 92 17.26 -12.57 15.55
N ASN A 93 17.01 -13.69 16.26
CA ASN A 93 17.34 -15.02 15.78
C ASN A 93 16.15 -15.68 15.07
N ALA A 94 16.40 -16.39 13.97
CA ALA A 94 15.37 -17.17 13.30
C ALA A 94 14.77 -18.29 14.19
N PHE A 95 13.47 -18.53 14.04
CA PHE A 95 12.77 -19.63 14.70
C PHE A 95 13.09 -20.99 14.04
N ASP A 96 13.39 -22.02 14.83
CA ASP A 96 13.37 -23.41 14.37
C ASP A 96 11.96 -23.97 14.50
N LEU A 97 11.15 -23.81 13.44
CA LEU A 97 9.75 -24.23 13.43
C LEU A 97 9.57 -25.75 13.60
N SER A 98 10.64 -26.55 13.48
CA SER A 98 10.59 -28.00 13.70
C SER A 98 10.66 -28.41 15.17
N GLN A 99 11.03 -27.49 16.07
CA GLN A 99 11.21 -27.75 17.50
C GLN A 99 10.57 -26.64 18.36
N PRO A 100 9.28 -26.74 18.70
CA PRO A 100 8.65 -25.80 19.62
C PRO A 100 9.30 -25.87 21.00
N THR A 101 9.35 -24.74 21.69
CA THR A 101 9.83 -24.66 23.08
C THR A 101 8.89 -25.42 24.02
N THR A 102 7.59 -25.33 23.79
CA THR A 102 6.56 -26.11 24.47
C THR A 102 5.29 -26.17 23.61
N SER A 103 4.36 -27.07 23.94
CA SER A 103 3.02 -27.09 23.33
C SER A 103 1.94 -27.43 24.35
N VAL A 104 0.74 -26.96 24.08
CA VAL A 104 -0.44 -27.11 24.93
C VAL A 104 -1.69 -27.34 24.08
N ILE A 105 -2.73 -27.96 24.63
CA ILE A 105 -3.97 -28.29 23.89
C ILE A 105 -5.16 -27.67 24.62
N GLY A 106 -6.05 -27.00 23.88
CA GLY A 106 -7.31 -26.47 24.41
C GLY A 106 -7.15 -25.44 25.54
N THR A 107 -6.04 -24.71 25.56
CA THR A 107 -5.76 -23.62 26.51
C THR A 107 -5.30 -22.39 25.73
N ASP A 108 -5.52 -21.22 26.32
CA ASP A 108 -5.30 -19.90 25.71
C ASP A 108 -4.04 -19.19 26.24
N HIS A 109 -3.29 -19.83 27.14
CA HIS A 109 -2.06 -19.27 27.70
C HIS A 109 -1.08 -20.33 28.22
N VAL A 110 0.18 -19.90 28.42
CA VAL A 110 1.24 -20.64 29.10
C VAL A 110 2.18 -19.70 29.88
N LEU A 111 2.64 -20.16 31.05
CA LEU A 111 3.69 -19.51 31.83
C LEU A 111 5.04 -20.21 31.58
N ILE A 112 6.07 -19.45 31.21
CA ILE A 112 7.43 -19.95 31.00
C ILE A 112 8.36 -19.31 32.04
N GLU A 113 8.94 -20.15 32.90
CA GLU A 113 9.82 -19.74 34.01
C GLU A 113 11.29 -20.11 33.76
N GLY A 114 12.19 -19.60 34.61
CA GLY A 114 13.62 -19.93 34.56
C GLY A 114 14.38 -19.14 33.50
N LEU A 115 13.81 -18.05 33.02
CA LEU A 115 14.41 -17.15 32.05
C LEU A 115 15.40 -16.20 32.71
N THR A 116 16.37 -15.71 31.94
CA THR A 116 17.37 -14.74 32.44
C THR A 116 16.88 -13.32 32.21
N ASN A 117 16.84 -12.51 33.27
CA ASN A 117 16.47 -11.09 33.14
C ASN A 117 17.44 -10.31 32.26
N GLY A 118 16.91 -9.33 31.53
CA GLY A 118 17.66 -8.44 30.63
C GLY A 118 17.97 -9.03 29.26
N ASN A 119 17.63 -10.29 29.00
CA ASN A 119 17.72 -10.88 27.67
C ASN A 119 16.39 -10.71 26.95
N THR A 120 16.36 -9.89 25.89
CA THR A 120 15.18 -9.76 25.04
C THR A 120 14.95 -11.07 24.28
N LEU A 121 13.72 -11.56 24.38
CA LEU A 121 13.22 -12.75 23.71
C LEU A 121 12.19 -12.34 22.66
N GLU A 122 12.01 -13.19 21.67
CA GLU A 122 10.97 -13.09 20.67
C GLU A 122 10.09 -14.34 20.76
N VAL A 123 8.77 -14.14 20.77
CA VAL A 123 7.78 -15.19 21.02
C VAL A 123 6.82 -15.29 19.86
N LEU A 124 6.68 -16.50 19.34
CA LEU A 124 5.73 -16.88 18.30
C LEU A 124 4.83 -18.00 18.82
N VAL A 125 3.54 -17.94 18.51
CA VAL A 125 2.58 -19.01 18.76
C VAL A 125 1.92 -19.38 17.44
N LEU A 126 1.82 -20.68 17.16
CA LEU A 126 1.09 -21.22 16.02
C LEU A 126 0.03 -22.20 16.51
N ALA A 127 -1.08 -22.30 15.81
CA ALA A 127 -2.11 -23.31 16.06
C ALA A 127 -1.92 -24.49 15.10
N ARG A 128 -2.15 -25.71 15.59
CA ARG A 128 -2.09 -26.95 14.83
C ARG A 128 -3.37 -27.76 15.05
N ASP A 129 -4.00 -28.16 13.96
CA ASP A 129 -5.21 -28.97 13.99
C ASP A 129 -4.92 -30.47 14.23
N THR A 130 -5.97 -31.28 14.17
CA THR A 130 -5.88 -32.75 14.34
C THR A 130 -5.32 -33.49 13.12
N ASP A 131 -5.30 -32.86 11.94
CA ASP A 131 -4.71 -33.34 10.69
C ASP A 131 -3.23 -32.93 10.52
N LEU A 132 -2.70 -32.19 11.51
CA LEU A 132 -1.34 -31.65 11.62
C LEU A 132 -1.04 -30.46 10.71
N GLU A 133 -2.05 -29.80 10.15
CA GLU A 133 -1.88 -28.53 9.45
C GLU A 133 -1.69 -27.40 10.47
N VAL A 134 -0.89 -26.41 10.12
CA VAL A 134 -0.45 -25.34 11.02
C VAL A 134 -0.93 -24.00 10.48
N SER A 135 -1.35 -23.12 11.38
CA SER A 135 -1.73 -21.75 11.04
C SER A 135 -0.59 -21.04 10.28
N PRO A 136 -0.90 -20.33 9.19
CA PRO A 136 0.13 -19.75 8.32
C PRO A 136 0.78 -18.49 8.90
N GLU A 137 0.05 -17.77 9.74
CA GLU A 137 0.46 -16.48 10.29
C GLU A 137 1.56 -16.63 11.32
N GLN A 138 2.69 -15.95 11.11
CA GLN A 138 3.88 -16.03 11.96
C GLN A 138 4.16 -14.71 12.68
N VAL A 139 3.14 -14.12 13.30
CA VAL A 139 3.29 -12.88 14.07
C VAL A 139 3.98 -13.16 15.40
N SER A 140 5.10 -12.46 15.64
CA SER A 140 5.90 -12.59 16.85
C SER A 140 5.99 -11.28 17.62
N TRP A 141 6.00 -11.36 18.95
CA TRP A 141 6.16 -10.20 19.82
C TRP A 141 7.45 -10.32 20.64
N PRO A 142 8.22 -9.22 20.81
CA PRO A 142 9.38 -9.23 21.69
C PRO A 142 8.97 -9.02 23.15
N VAL A 143 9.76 -9.55 24.08
CA VAL A 143 9.58 -9.34 25.53
C VAL A 143 10.89 -9.52 26.27
N THR A 144 11.10 -8.74 27.33
CA THR A 144 12.28 -8.88 28.18
C THR A 144 11.85 -9.19 29.62
N PRO A 145 12.21 -10.36 30.18
CA PRO A 145 12.10 -10.60 31.60
C PRO A 145 12.94 -9.59 32.38
N HIS A 146 12.36 -8.97 33.40
CA HIS A 146 13.03 -7.97 34.23
C HIS A 146 12.42 -7.96 35.64
N PRO A 147 13.14 -7.41 36.64
CA PRO A 147 12.54 -7.12 37.94
C PRO A 147 11.27 -6.28 37.79
N ILE A 148 10.26 -6.59 38.60
CA ILE A 148 8.96 -5.92 38.53
C ILE A 148 8.89 -4.72 39.47
N ARG A 149 8.17 -3.67 39.06
CA ARG A 149 7.67 -2.61 39.94
C ARG A 149 6.16 -2.45 39.82
N TYR A 150 5.47 -2.46 40.94
CA TYR A 150 4.01 -2.28 40.99
C TYR A 150 3.63 -0.81 41.17
N VAL A 151 2.63 -0.35 40.42
CA VAL A 151 2.07 1.01 40.50
C VAL A 151 0.56 0.95 40.62
N ARG A 152 0.01 1.66 41.60
CA ARG A 152 -1.44 1.74 41.83
C ARG A 152 -1.86 3.14 42.23
N SER A 153 -2.77 3.73 41.45
CA SER A 153 -3.39 5.01 41.76
C SER A 153 -4.04 4.96 43.15
N GLY A 154 -3.77 5.98 43.98
CA GLY A 154 -4.27 6.04 45.36
C GLY A 154 -3.52 5.16 46.37
N ALA A 155 -2.40 4.52 46.01
CA ALA A 155 -1.52 3.86 46.98
C ALA A 155 -0.93 4.86 48.01
N ALA A 156 -0.51 4.36 49.18
CA ALA A 156 0.05 5.21 50.22
C ALA A 156 1.45 5.71 49.85
N GLN A 157 1.69 7.02 49.95
CA GLN A 157 3.04 7.57 49.73
C GLN A 157 4.07 7.05 50.76
N GLY A 158 3.64 6.77 52.00
CA GLY A 158 4.51 6.31 53.06
C GLY A 158 4.87 4.83 52.91
N GLY A 159 6.15 4.53 52.66
CA GLY A 159 6.66 3.15 52.57
C GLY A 159 6.57 2.52 51.18
N ALA A 160 6.11 3.26 50.17
CA ALA A 160 6.08 2.79 48.78
C ALA A 160 7.49 2.54 48.25
N ASN A 161 7.72 1.32 47.75
CA ASN A 161 8.98 0.91 47.11
C ASN A 161 8.76 0.08 45.82
N GLY A 162 7.50 -0.20 45.47
CA GLY A 162 7.10 -0.92 44.27
C GLY A 162 7.50 -2.39 44.22
N LEU A 163 8.08 -2.96 45.29
CA LEU A 163 8.58 -4.34 45.29
C LEU A 163 7.48 -5.39 45.46
N THR A 164 6.34 -5.03 46.03
CA THR A 164 5.16 -5.90 46.17
C THR A 164 3.88 -5.12 45.86
N PRO A 165 2.75 -5.80 45.57
CA PRO A 165 1.44 -5.16 45.44
C PRO A 165 1.07 -4.22 46.60
N GLU A 166 1.41 -4.57 47.85
CA GLU A 166 1.11 -3.77 49.03
C GLU A 166 1.97 -2.51 49.13
N THR A 167 3.19 -2.54 48.57
CA THR A 167 4.13 -1.42 48.58
C THR A 167 4.21 -0.69 47.24
N ALA A 168 3.19 -0.88 46.38
CA ALA A 168 3.08 -0.26 45.07
C ALA A 168 3.31 1.27 45.13
N PHE A 169 3.96 1.80 44.10
CA PHE A 169 4.13 3.24 43.96
C PHE A 169 2.78 3.93 43.67
N PRO A 170 2.55 5.13 44.22
CA PRO A 170 1.33 5.90 43.96
C PRO A 170 1.34 6.61 42.60
N THR A 171 2.51 6.80 41.98
CA THR A 171 2.70 7.55 40.73
C THR A 171 3.72 6.86 39.83
N MET A 172 3.60 7.08 38.53
CA MET A 172 4.52 6.51 37.55
C MET A 172 5.89 7.18 37.61
N GLY A 173 5.92 8.51 37.80
CA GLY A 173 7.18 9.24 37.94
C GLY A 173 8.07 8.72 39.08
N GLN A 174 7.48 8.25 40.19
CA GLN A 174 8.23 7.64 41.28
C GLN A 174 8.77 6.25 40.90
N ALA A 175 7.98 5.44 40.20
CA ALA A 175 8.40 4.12 39.72
C ALA A 175 9.56 4.21 38.73
N ILE A 176 9.46 5.10 37.73
CA ILE A 176 10.52 5.34 36.75
C ILE A 176 11.80 5.82 37.44
N ALA A 177 11.72 6.88 38.25
CA ALA A 177 12.90 7.49 38.88
C ALA A 177 13.67 6.52 39.81
N THR A 178 12.96 5.64 40.50
CA THR A 178 13.58 4.64 41.40
C THR A 178 14.12 3.41 40.67
N SER A 179 13.75 3.22 39.40
CA SER A 179 14.14 2.07 38.59
C SER A 179 15.32 2.33 37.65
N ILE A 180 15.72 3.59 37.44
CA ILE A 180 16.89 3.97 36.62
C ILE A 180 18.15 3.13 36.93
N PRO A 181 18.53 2.87 38.20
CA PRO A 181 19.75 2.12 38.49
C PRO A 181 19.70 0.62 38.16
N LEU A 182 18.54 0.08 37.77
CA LEU A 182 18.35 -1.35 37.50
C LEU A 182 18.85 -1.77 36.12
N GLY A 183 19.00 -0.83 35.18
CA GLY A 183 19.37 -1.16 33.78
C GLY A 183 18.28 -1.93 33.02
N GLY A 184 17.03 -1.84 33.48
CA GLY A 184 15.83 -2.40 32.88
C GLY A 184 14.80 -2.87 33.93
N VAL A 185 13.51 -2.67 33.67
CA VAL A 185 12.41 -2.92 34.61
C VAL A 185 11.09 -3.18 33.86
N ASN A 186 10.27 -4.08 34.40
CA ASN A 186 8.87 -4.22 34.00
C ASN A 186 7.98 -3.54 35.04
N ILE A 187 7.15 -2.60 34.61
CA ILE A 187 6.28 -1.84 35.50
C ILE A 187 4.83 -2.32 35.31
N HIS A 188 4.26 -2.95 36.32
CA HIS A 188 2.87 -3.42 36.30
C HIS A 188 1.97 -2.35 36.92
N VAL A 189 0.94 -1.94 36.19
CA VAL A 189 0.08 -0.80 36.51
C VAL A 189 -1.35 -1.28 36.71
N ALA A 190 -1.89 -1.01 37.89
CA ALA A 190 -3.28 -1.34 38.17
C ALA A 190 -4.26 -0.40 37.45
N GLU A 191 -5.51 -0.83 37.32
CA GLU A 191 -6.63 -0.01 36.90
C GLU A 191 -6.66 1.33 37.67
N GLY A 192 -7.05 2.39 36.98
CA GLY A 192 -7.16 3.72 37.57
C GLY A 192 -6.76 4.84 36.63
N LEU A 193 -6.84 6.07 37.16
CA LEU A 193 -6.46 7.28 36.45
C LEU A 193 -5.10 7.79 36.95
N TYR A 194 -4.23 8.10 35.99
CA TYR A 194 -2.86 8.56 36.19
C TYR A 194 -2.62 9.85 35.38
N PRO A 195 -2.79 11.04 36.00
CA PRO A 195 -2.62 12.33 35.31
C PRO A 195 -1.13 12.71 35.22
N GLU A 196 -0.35 11.95 34.45
CA GLU A 196 1.10 12.05 34.35
C GLU A 196 1.55 11.78 32.90
N ASN A 197 2.57 12.51 32.46
CA ASN A 197 3.33 12.16 31.26
C ASN A 197 4.37 11.06 31.59
N LEU A 198 4.62 10.16 30.65
CA LEU A 198 5.55 9.04 30.81
C LEU A 198 6.85 9.29 30.04
N PHE A 199 7.98 9.08 30.69
CA PHE A 199 9.32 9.16 30.08
C PHE A 199 10.04 7.85 30.27
N LEU A 200 9.96 6.98 29.27
CA LEU A 200 10.50 5.63 29.33
C LEU A 200 11.94 5.63 28.81
N LEU A 201 12.87 5.16 29.64
CA LEU A 201 14.26 4.96 29.24
C LEU A 201 14.43 3.56 28.65
N SER A 202 15.52 3.34 27.92
CA SER A 202 15.89 2.04 27.37
C SER A 202 15.80 0.93 28.44
N GLY A 203 15.10 -0.17 28.13
CA GLY A 203 14.84 -1.31 29.02
C GLY A 203 13.62 -1.16 29.93
N MET A 204 12.78 -0.13 29.75
CA MET A 204 11.57 0.08 30.56
C MET A 204 10.30 -0.30 29.78
N MET A 205 9.61 -1.34 30.26
CA MET A 205 8.29 -1.75 29.75
C MET A 205 7.20 -1.43 30.78
N VAL A 206 6.07 -0.91 30.34
CA VAL A 206 4.90 -0.63 31.18
C VAL A 206 3.73 -1.51 30.75
N PHE A 207 3.10 -2.20 31.69
CA PHE A 207 1.97 -3.10 31.46
C PHE A 207 0.77 -2.62 32.29
N GLY A 208 -0.28 -2.16 31.63
CA GLY A 208 -1.58 -1.82 32.25
C GLY A 208 -2.50 -3.02 32.35
N GLY A 209 -3.75 -2.79 32.74
CA GLY A 209 -4.77 -3.84 32.71
C GLY A 209 -4.78 -4.77 33.93
N PHE A 210 -4.16 -4.39 35.05
CA PHE A 210 -4.17 -5.21 36.26
C PHE A 210 -5.23 -4.74 37.26
N GLU A 211 -5.85 -5.68 37.97
CA GLU A 211 -6.56 -5.36 39.20
C GLU A 211 -5.56 -5.11 40.35
N SER A 212 -6.07 -4.68 41.51
CA SER A 212 -5.23 -4.31 42.65
C SER A 212 -4.37 -5.45 43.26
N SER A 213 -4.64 -6.70 42.88
CA SER A 213 -3.85 -7.89 43.27
C SER A 213 -2.59 -8.07 42.41
N PHE A 214 -2.57 -7.49 41.20
CA PHE A 214 -1.57 -7.72 40.16
C PHE A 214 -1.38 -9.18 39.77
N ASP A 215 -2.43 -10.00 39.87
CA ASP A 215 -2.41 -11.37 39.38
C ASP A 215 -2.34 -11.37 37.83
N PRO A 216 -1.27 -11.93 37.23
CA PRO A 216 -1.14 -12.02 35.78
C PRO A 216 -2.28 -12.77 35.08
N ASP A 217 -2.90 -13.75 35.75
CA ASP A 217 -3.97 -14.56 35.15
C ASP A 217 -5.33 -13.86 35.17
N LEU A 218 -5.46 -12.78 35.94
CA LEU A 218 -6.66 -11.95 35.98
C LEU A 218 -6.52 -10.67 35.15
N ARG A 219 -5.36 -10.44 34.51
CA ARG A 219 -5.05 -9.22 33.78
C ARG A 219 -5.93 -9.10 32.53
N ASP A 220 -6.59 -7.95 32.39
CA ASP A 220 -7.44 -7.62 31.25
C ASP A 220 -7.43 -6.10 31.01
N PRO A 221 -6.71 -5.60 29.99
CA PRO A 221 -6.67 -4.17 29.66
C PRO A 221 -8.02 -3.53 29.34
N VAL A 222 -8.99 -4.30 28.86
CA VAL A 222 -10.33 -3.81 28.51
C VAL A 222 -11.18 -3.66 29.78
N GLN A 223 -11.16 -4.66 30.66
CA GLN A 223 -11.98 -4.64 31.88
C GLN A 223 -11.33 -3.87 33.04
N GLN A 224 -10.00 -3.75 33.07
CA GLN A 224 -9.22 -3.14 34.16
C GLN A 224 -8.37 -1.95 33.66
N PRO A 225 -9.00 -0.90 33.11
CA PRO A 225 -8.32 0.12 32.32
C PRO A 225 -7.32 0.96 33.13
N SER A 226 -6.06 0.98 32.69
CA SER A 226 -5.01 1.88 33.16
C SER A 226 -4.97 3.14 32.28
N GLN A 227 -5.60 4.21 32.76
CA GLN A 227 -5.83 5.45 31.99
C GLN A 227 -4.81 6.52 32.33
N PHE A 228 -4.11 7.03 31.31
CA PHE A 228 -3.19 8.15 31.41
C PHE A 228 -3.77 9.40 30.75
N GLY A 229 -3.54 10.54 31.40
CA GLY A 229 -3.90 11.85 30.89
C GLY A 229 -2.76 12.83 31.10
N ILE A 230 -2.75 13.88 30.29
CA ILE A 230 -1.63 14.82 30.21
C ILE A 230 -1.56 15.81 31.38
N LEU A 231 -0.34 16.06 31.88
CA LEU A 231 -0.07 17.05 32.94
C LEU A 231 0.45 18.38 32.40
N PHE A 232 1.20 18.36 31.28
CA PHE A 232 1.73 19.54 30.58
C PHE A 232 1.86 19.26 29.08
N GLN A 233 1.72 20.31 28.25
CA GLN A 233 1.70 20.25 26.77
C GLN A 233 3.02 19.74 26.18
N THR A 234 3.07 18.44 25.86
CA THR A 234 4.14 17.69 25.14
C THR A 234 3.56 16.30 24.82
N ASP A 235 4.40 15.33 24.44
CA ASP A 235 4.01 13.93 24.26
C ASP A 235 3.49 13.31 25.55
N LEU A 236 2.42 12.51 25.47
CA LEU A 236 1.90 11.83 26.64
C LEU A 236 2.83 10.69 27.09
N VAL A 237 3.37 9.92 26.15
CA VAL A 237 4.42 8.92 26.37
C VAL A 237 5.59 9.20 25.46
N ASN A 238 6.79 9.30 26.03
CA ASN A 238 8.02 9.50 25.30
C ASN A 238 8.95 8.31 25.55
N ILE A 239 9.15 7.48 24.53
CA ILE A 239 10.08 6.34 24.52
C ILE A 239 11.43 6.84 24.01
N ARG A 240 12.43 6.82 24.88
CA ARG A 240 13.74 7.42 24.61
C ARG A 240 14.63 6.50 23.78
N PRO A 241 15.61 7.08 23.05
CA PRO A 241 16.62 6.32 22.31
C PRO A 241 17.31 5.23 23.13
N GLY A 242 17.59 4.10 22.49
CA GLY A 242 18.42 3.03 23.02
C GLY A 242 18.06 1.61 22.54
N ASP A 243 19.02 0.71 22.70
CA ASP A 243 19.01 -0.63 22.09
C ASP A 243 18.21 -1.69 22.85
N GLN A 244 17.81 -1.42 24.10
CA GLN A 244 16.99 -2.34 24.89
C GLN A 244 15.50 -2.08 24.66
N LEU A 245 14.75 -3.18 24.53
CA LEU A 245 13.29 -3.16 24.37
C LEU A 245 12.62 -2.29 25.44
N SER A 246 11.81 -1.34 24.98
CA SER A 246 11.04 -0.43 25.83
C SER A 246 9.63 -0.23 25.27
N GLY A 247 8.71 0.30 26.06
CA GLY A 247 7.38 0.64 25.55
C GLY A 247 6.25 0.30 26.51
N ILE A 248 5.08 0.06 25.92
CA ILE A 248 3.81 0.06 26.65
C ILE A 248 2.90 -1.06 26.15
N ASP A 249 2.10 -1.58 27.08
CA ASP A 249 1.10 -2.61 26.80
C ASP A 249 -0.16 -2.34 27.63
N GLY A 250 -1.34 -2.33 27.01
CA GLY A 250 -2.61 -2.31 27.74
C GLY A 250 -2.96 -0.95 28.36
N LEU A 251 -2.57 0.17 27.74
CA LEU A 251 -2.79 1.52 28.26
C LEU A 251 -3.87 2.27 27.48
N ILE A 252 -4.64 3.11 28.17
CA ILE A 252 -5.54 4.08 27.55
C ILE A 252 -4.92 5.47 27.67
N LEU A 253 -4.62 6.09 26.55
CA LEU A 253 -3.90 7.36 26.41
C LEU A 253 -4.86 8.43 25.87
N GLY A 254 -5.27 9.36 26.74
CA GLY A 254 -6.10 10.50 26.35
C GLY A 254 -5.25 11.76 26.12
N GLY A 255 -5.04 12.12 24.85
CA GLY A 255 -4.38 13.36 24.45
C GLY A 255 -5.17 14.62 24.81
N ASN A 256 -6.50 14.50 24.94
CA ASN A 256 -7.42 15.52 25.43
C ASN A 256 -7.36 16.88 24.67
N GLY A 257 -6.95 16.88 23.41
CA GLY A 257 -6.73 18.08 22.61
C GLY A 257 -5.58 18.96 23.13
N VAL A 258 -4.63 18.36 23.85
CA VAL A 258 -3.53 19.06 24.53
C VAL A 258 -2.17 18.37 24.29
N ALA A 259 -2.13 17.04 24.21
CA ALA A 259 -0.90 16.31 23.89
C ALA A 259 -0.46 16.63 22.47
N GLU A 260 0.86 16.78 22.28
CA GLU A 260 1.46 16.86 20.94
C GLU A 260 1.17 15.56 20.22
N SER A 261 1.85 14.48 20.63
CA SER A 261 1.48 13.10 20.27
C SER A 261 1.04 12.28 21.47
N CYS A 262 0.24 11.22 21.28
CA CYS A 262 -0.04 10.27 22.38
C CYS A 262 1.24 9.49 22.73
N VAL A 263 1.98 9.05 21.71
CA VAL A 263 3.27 8.38 21.87
C VAL A 263 4.28 8.95 20.88
N TYR A 264 5.48 9.25 21.38
CA TYR A 264 6.65 9.59 20.58
C TYR A 264 7.75 8.57 20.86
N ALA A 265 8.36 8.02 19.82
CA ALA A 265 9.49 7.12 19.92
C ALA A 265 10.56 7.44 18.87
N GLU A 266 11.82 7.45 19.30
CA GLU A 266 12.95 7.85 18.46
C GLU A 266 14.16 6.95 18.73
N ASP A 267 14.84 6.49 17.67
CA ASP A 267 16.11 5.74 17.73
C ASP A 267 16.08 4.59 18.74
N CYS A 268 15.04 3.76 18.69
CA CYS A 268 14.80 2.76 19.72
C CYS A 268 14.22 1.45 19.17
N VAL A 269 14.31 0.40 20.01
CA VAL A 269 13.55 -0.84 19.85
C VAL A 269 12.36 -0.80 20.80
N CYS A 270 11.14 -0.72 20.26
CA CYS A 270 9.95 -0.54 21.07
C CYS A 270 8.79 -1.50 20.75
N ARG A 271 7.98 -1.78 21.78
CA ARG A 271 6.72 -2.52 21.64
C ARG A 271 5.57 -1.70 22.21
N ILE A 272 4.51 -1.56 21.42
CA ILE A 272 3.31 -0.79 21.73
C ILE A 272 2.12 -1.70 21.42
N THR A 273 1.53 -2.30 22.45
CA THR A 273 0.51 -3.33 22.26
C THR A 273 -0.75 -3.06 23.07
N ARG A 274 -1.94 -3.40 22.57
CA ARG A 274 -3.20 -3.27 23.34
C ARG A 274 -3.47 -1.88 23.89
N CYS A 275 -3.07 -0.85 23.15
CA CYS A 275 -3.20 0.54 23.59
C CYS A 275 -4.33 1.24 22.85
N GLN A 276 -5.04 2.12 23.56
CA GLN A 276 -6.04 3.01 22.97
C GLN A 276 -5.52 4.43 23.06
N MET A 277 -5.49 5.16 21.94
CA MET A 277 -4.89 6.48 21.81
C MET A 277 -5.88 7.41 21.11
N SER A 278 -6.12 8.59 21.69
CA SER A 278 -7.02 9.55 21.08
C SER A 278 -6.77 11.00 21.46
N GLY A 279 -7.22 11.91 20.60
CA GLY A 279 -7.27 13.34 20.92
C GLY A 279 -5.91 14.01 21.03
N ALA A 280 -4.89 13.54 20.30
CA ALA A 280 -3.66 14.28 20.12
C ALA A 280 -3.89 15.52 19.22
N ILE A 281 -3.14 16.61 19.44
CA ILE A 281 -3.24 17.81 18.59
C ILE A 281 -2.43 17.66 17.30
N THR A 282 -1.53 16.68 17.25
CA THR A 282 -0.85 16.22 16.05
C THR A 282 -1.08 14.71 15.89
N GLN A 283 -0.09 13.86 16.13
CA GLN A 283 -0.12 12.44 15.80
C GLN A 283 -0.68 11.59 16.93
N GLY A 284 -1.36 10.49 16.62
CA GLY A 284 -1.56 9.43 17.61
C GLY A 284 -0.21 8.85 18.05
N LEU A 285 0.57 8.37 17.09
CA LEU A 285 1.90 7.80 17.27
C LEU A 285 2.88 8.46 16.31
N ASP A 286 4.05 8.87 16.80
CA ASP A 286 5.13 9.47 15.99
C ASP A 286 6.41 8.66 16.18
N LEU A 287 6.85 7.99 15.11
CA LEU A 287 8.03 7.14 15.08
C LEU A 287 9.11 7.76 14.22
N ARG A 288 10.30 7.96 14.79
CA ARG A 288 11.40 8.64 14.11
C ARG A 288 12.73 7.92 14.26
N SER A 289 13.60 8.09 13.28
CA SER A 289 15.03 7.87 13.49
C SER A 289 15.88 9.01 12.94
N ASP A 290 17.05 9.20 13.55
CA ASP A 290 18.11 10.07 13.01
C ASP A 290 18.82 9.37 11.85
N TYR A 291 18.11 9.34 10.70
CA TYR A 291 18.58 8.70 9.48
C TYR A 291 19.88 9.32 8.93
N LEU A 292 20.23 10.55 9.32
CA LEU A 292 21.49 11.20 8.91
C LEU A 292 22.71 10.55 9.59
N GLU A 293 22.50 9.92 10.75
CA GLU A 293 23.52 9.15 11.47
C GLU A 293 23.44 7.64 11.19
N GLY A 294 22.48 7.20 10.38
CA GLY A 294 22.21 5.79 10.11
C GLY A 294 21.46 5.08 11.24
N ASN A 295 20.83 5.82 12.16
CA ASN A 295 20.03 5.22 13.22
C ASN A 295 18.71 4.68 12.66
N THR A 296 18.21 3.62 13.30
CA THR A 296 16.95 2.96 12.95
C THR A 296 15.93 3.10 14.06
N VAL A 297 14.66 2.93 13.71
CA VAL A 297 13.58 2.75 14.68
C VAL A 297 12.91 1.42 14.45
N THR A 298 12.97 0.52 15.43
CA THR A 298 12.30 -0.77 15.39
C THR A 298 11.05 -0.71 16.26
N ALA A 299 9.86 -0.92 15.69
CA ALA A 299 8.61 -0.83 16.43
C ALA A 299 7.68 -2.01 16.14
N PHE A 300 7.13 -2.59 17.20
CA PHE A 300 6.11 -3.65 17.15
C PHE A 300 4.81 -3.07 17.70
N ILE A 301 3.86 -2.77 16.81
CA ILE A 301 2.56 -2.19 17.12
C ILE A 301 1.50 -3.25 16.90
N SER A 302 0.71 -3.59 17.93
CA SER A 302 -0.36 -4.57 17.72
C SER A 302 -1.56 -4.41 18.65
N ASP A 303 -2.75 -4.76 18.18
CA ASP A 303 -4.02 -4.63 18.91
C ASP A 303 -4.22 -3.21 19.46
N CYS A 304 -3.86 -2.20 18.66
CA CYS A 304 -3.96 -0.80 19.06
C CYS A 304 -5.14 -0.11 18.37
N VAL A 305 -5.74 0.85 19.05
CA VAL A 305 -6.75 1.75 18.48
C VAL A 305 -6.23 3.17 18.55
N ILE A 306 -6.10 3.82 17.39
CA ILE A 306 -5.65 5.19 17.25
C ILE A 306 -6.75 5.97 16.52
N SER A 307 -7.30 6.99 17.20
CA SER A 307 -8.46 7.70 16.64
C SER A 307 -8.60 9.13 17.09
N GLU A 308 -9.34 9.95 16.33
CA GLU A 308 -9.70 11.32 16.70
C GLU A 308 -8.47 12.20 17.01
N CYS A 309 -7.37 11.99 16.28
CA CYS A 309 -6.21 12.88 16.33
C CYS A 309 -6.36 14.02 15.31
N ASN A 310 -5.81 15.19 15.63
CA ASN A 310 -5.87 16.37 14.75
C ASN A 310 -4.80 16.36 13.63
N GLY A 311 -3.93 15.36 13.59
CA GLY A 311 -3.07 15.05 12.45
C GLY A 311 -3.27 13.58 12.08
N GLU A 312 -2.17 12.90 11.81
CA GLU A 312 -2.14 11.51 11.34
C GLU A 312 -2.37 10.54 12.50
N GLY A 313 -2.92 9.36 12.23
CA GLY A 313 -2.99 8.30 13.22
C GLY A 313 -1.58 7.85 13.63
N LEU A 314 -0.76 7.46 12.66
CA LEU A 314 0.65 7.17 12.83
C LEU A 314 1.48 7.94 11.80
N ARG A 315 2.57 8.58 12.24
CA ARG A 315 3.62 9.10 11.37
C ARG A 315 4.93 8.31 11.51
N ILE A 316 5.55 8.00 10.38
CA ILE A 316 6.85 7.34 10.26
C ILE A 316 7.88 8.26 9.57
N VAL A 317 9.06 8.42 10.18
CA VAL A 317 10.16 9.19 9.58
C VAL A 317 11.51 8.48 9.82
N GLY A 318 12.34 8.35 8.79
CA GLY A 318 13.72 7.86 8.93
C GLY A 318 13.94 6.46 8.35
N ILE A 319 14.69 5.59 9.04
CA ILE A 319 15.02 4.22 8.63
C ILE A 319 14.20 3.22 9.50
N PRO A 320 12.93 2.96 9.14
CA PRO A 320 12.03 2.15 9.95
C PRO A 320 12.28 0.64 9.83
N GLN A 321 12.05 -0.07 10.93
CA GLN A 321 11.83 -1.52 10.99
C GLN A 321 10.54 -1.78 11.77
N ILE A 322 9.40 -1.54 11.13
CA ILE A 322 8.09 -1.43 11.78
C ILE A 322 7.19 -2.59 11.36
N GLN A 323 6.56 -3.21 12.35
CA GLN A 323 5.47 -4.16 12.19
C GLN A 323 4.22 -3.61 12.89
N ILE A 324 3.12 -3.52 12.14
CA ILE A 324 1.81 -3.07 12.60
C ILE A 324 0.83 -4.18 12.33
N ASP A 325 0.15 -4.67 13.35
CA ASP A 325 -0.69 -5.84 13.23
C ASP A 325 -1.99 -5.74 14.04
N ASP A 326 -3.11 -6.16 13.44
CA ASP A 326 -4.43 -6.20 14.12
C ASP A 326 -4.81 -4.87 14.79
N SER A 327 -4.52 -3.75 14.14
CA SER A 327 -4.70 -2.40 14.70
C SER A 327 -5.71 -1.56 13.92
N VAL A 328 -6.29 -0.56 14.58
CA VAL A 328 -7.34 0.30 14.03
C VAL A 328 -6.90 1.75 14.00
N PHE A 329 -6.98 2.39 12.83
CA PHE A 329 -6.68 3.79 12.60
C PHE A 329 -7.91 4.47 12.01
N ARG A 330 -8.58 5.34 12.77
CA ARG A 330 -9.89 5.86 12.34
C ARG A 330 -10.18 7.28 12.76
N ASN A 331 -10.97 7.99 11.96
CA ASN A 331 -11.48 9.33 12.32
C ASN A 331 -10.36 10.31 12.70
N ASN A 332 -9.16 10.16 12.13
CA ASN A 332 -8.09 11.14 12.27
C ASN A 332 -8.30 12.26 11.24
N LEU A 333 -7.80 13.46 11.55
CA LEU A 333 -8.04 14.63 10.69
C LEU A 333 -7.31 14.52 9.35
N ASN A 334 -6.14 13.89 9.34
CA ASN A 334 -5.32 13.66 8.16
C ASN A 334 -5.34 12.17 7.81
N GLU A 335 -4.19 11.54 7.55
CA GLU A 335 -4.06 10.16 7.13
C GLU A 335 -4.23 9.18 8.31
N GLY A 336 -4.62 7.94 8.01
CA GLY A 336 -4.61 6.87 9.00
C GLY A 336 -3.18 6.49 9.41
N ILE A 337 -2.36 6.15 8.40
CA ILE A 337 -0.94 5.83 8.54
C ILE A 337 -0.19 6.61 7.46
N GLU A 338 0.73 7.47 7.87
CA GLU A 338 1.59 8.29 7.02
C GLU A 338 3.05 7.90 7.24
N SER A 339 3.86 7.87 6.19
CA SER A 339 5.27 8.17 6.33
C SER A 339 5.57 9.50 5.68
N GLN A 340 6.12 10.42 6.47
CA GLN A 340 6.64 11.65 5.87
C GLN A 340 7.82 11.33 4.94
N TRP A 341 8.71 10.41 5.36
CA TRP A 341 9.80 9.89 4.54
C TRP A 341 10.35 8.57 5.10
N VAL A 342 10.23 7.50 4.31
CA VAL A 342 11.00 6.25 4.50
C VAL A 342 12.32 6.37 3.75
N TYR A 343 13.42 6.42 4.50
CA TYR A 343 14.77 6.42 3.97
C TYR A 343 15.37 5.02 4.01
N SER A 344 16.17 4.67 3.01
CA SER A 344 17.03 3.48 3.00
C SER A 344 18.45 3.90 2.65
N GLY A 345 19.44 3.51 3.45
CA GLY A 345 20.83 3.94 3.26
C GLY A 345 21.77 3.25 4.25
N PHE A 346 23.06 3.57 4.20
CA PHE A 346 24.08 3.02 5.12
C PHE A 346 24.23 1.47 5.07
N GLY A 347 23.68 0.80 4.04
CA GLY A 347 23.64 -0.66 3.99
C GLY A 347 22.52 -1.27 4.82
N GLU A 348 21.60 -0.45 5.31
CA GLU A 348 20.43 -0.88 6.09
C GLU A 348 19.24 -1.20 5.18
N THR A 349 18.33 -1.99 5.72
CA THR A 349 17.02 -2.27 5.11
C THR A 349 15.93 -1.59 5.92
N SER A 350 15.15 -0.74 5.26
CA SER A 350 13.91 -0.22 5.82
C SER A 350 12.75 -1.14 5.51
N SER A 351 11.91 -1.37 6.51
CA SER A 351 10.75 -2.24 6.40
C SER A 351 9.54 -1.67 7.14
N VAL A 352 8.41 -1.64 6.45
CA VAL A 352 7.09 -1.33 7.02
C VAL A 352 6.15 -2.48 6.63
N GLU A 353 5.73 -3.27 7.63
CA GLU A 353 4.72 -4.31 7.48
C GLU A 353 3.44 -3.90 8.19
N ILE A 354 2.33 -3.88 7.46
CA ILE A 354 0.98 -3.55 7.95
C ILE A 354 0.11 -4.77 7.66
N SER A 355 -0.35 -5.46 8.70
CA SER A 355 -1.18 -6.65 8.58
C SER A 355 -2.44 -6.56 9.42
N ARG A 356 -3.56 -7.10 8.91
CA ARG A 356 -4.81 -7.25 9.71
C ARG A 356 -5.35 -5.92 10.24
N CYS A 357 -5.00 -4.80 9.62
CA CYS A 357 -5.38 -3.48 10.11
C CYS A 357 -6.68 -2.99 9.48
N ARG A 358 -7.42 -2.16 10.21
CA ARG A 358 -8.57 -1.41 9.71
C ARG A 358 -8.25 0.08 9.71
N VAL A 359 -8.32 0.71 8.55
CA VAL A 359 -7.95 2.11 8.34
C VAL A 359 -9.09 2.84 7.66
N PHE A 360 -9.86 3.61 8.43
CA PHE A 360 -11.13 4.13 7.92
C PHE A 360 -11.60 5.48 8.43
N ASP A 361 -12.41 6.15 7.63
CA ASP A 361 -13.00 7.47 7.93
C ASP A 361 -11.94 8.53 8.31
N ASN A 362 -10.72 8.45 7.75
CA ASN A 362 -9.70 9.48 7.96
C ASN A 362 -9.88 10.64 6.97
N GLY A 363 -9.44 11.83 7.37
CA GLY A 363 -9.74 13.08 6.66
C GLY A 363 -8.93 13.33 5.41
N ASP A 364 -7.85 12.59 5.20
CA ASP A 364 -7.06 12.54 3.96
C ASP A 364 -6.98 11.06 3.46
N GLU A 365 -5.80 10.49 3.20
CA GLU A 365 -5.60 9.12 2.73
C GLU A 365 -5.76 8.07 3.85
N GLY A 366 -6.01 6.82 3.47
CA GLY A 366 -5.95 5.71 4.42
C GLY A 366 -4.52 5.42 4.87
N ILE A 367 -3.72 4.91 3.94
CA ILE A 367 -2.30 4.59 4.13
C ILE A 367 -1.51 5.34 3.07
N ASP A 368 -0.57 6.19 3.49
CA ASP A 368 0.34 6.92 2.60
C ASP A 368 1.79 6.66 3.00
N LEU A 369 2.61 6.14 2.07
CA LEU A 369 4.00 5.80 2.33
C LEU A 369 4.94 6.35 1.24
N ASP A 370 5.56 7.48 1.55
CA ASP A 370 6.65 8.11 0.78
C ASP A 370 8.01 7.43 0.99
N VAL A 371 8.60 6.90 -0.09
CA VAL A 371 9.97 6.40 -0.12
C VAL A 371 10.92 7.46 -0.65
N ALA A 372 11.71 8.05 0.25
CA ALA A 372 12.58 9.16 -0.06
C ALA A 372 13.84 8.75 -0.85
N SER A 373 14.33 9.69 -1.67
CA SER A 373 15.68 9.63 -2.24
C SER A 373 16.78 9.65 -1.18
N ILE A 374 17.96 9.11 -1.52
CA ILE A 374 19.12 9.14 -0.65
C ILE A 374 19.81 10.51 -0.76
N PRO A 375 19.93 11.31 0.32
CA PRO A 375 20.66 12.56 0.25
C PRO A 375 22.13 12.34 -0.16
N GLY A 376 22.56 13.00 -1.24
CA GLY A 376 23.85 12.78 -1.92
C GLY A 376 25.13 13.12 -1.13
N ASP A 377 25.02 13.59 0.11
CA ASP A 377 26.16 13.87 1.01
C ASP A 377 26.25 12.90 2.21
N LEU A 378 25.39 11.89 2.30
CA LEU A 378 25.40 10.95 3.41
C LEU A 378 26.61 10.01 3.42
N PRO A 379 27.15 9.67 4.61
CA PRO A 379 28.09 8.56 4.73
C PRO A 379 27.42 7.25 4.23
N GLY A 380 28.16 6.39 3.52
CA GLY A 380 27.63 5.09 3.09
C GLY A 380 26.82 5.10 1.79
N ILE A 381 26.85 6.18 1.00
CA ILE A 381 26.33 6.20 -0.38
C ILE A 381 26.95 5.05 -1.20
N GLY A 382 26.11 4.33 -1.94
CA GLY A 382 26.50 3.18 -2.76
C GLY A 382 26.66 1.86 -1.99
N LEU A 383 26.32 1.82 -0.69
CA LEU A 383 26.13 0.57 0.02
C LEU A 383 24.76 -0.03 -0.39
N PRO A 384 24.69 -1.34 -0.70
CA PRO A 384 23.42 -1.99 -1.04
C PRO A 384 22.40 -1.79 0.07
N SER A 385 21.32 -1.07 -0.24
CA SER A 385 20.26 -0.73 0.71
C SER A 385 18.92 -1.13 0.09
N ALA A 386 17.91 -1.35 0.93
CA ALA A 386 16.65 -1.93 0.48
C ALA A 386 15.45 -1.34 1.22
N THR A 387 14.34 -1.18 0.50
CA THR A 387 13.04 -0.81 1.08
C THR A 387 12.06 -1.96 0.89
N ARG A 388 11.35 -2.33 1.97
CA ARG A 388 10.33 -3.39 1.98
C ARG A 388 9.03 -2.84 2.54
N ILE A 389 8.01 -2.73 1.70
CA ILE A 389 6.66 -2.37 2.12
C ILE A 389 5.75 -3.56 1.88
N LYS A 390 5.01 -3.96 2.92
CA LYS A 390 4.06 -5.07 2.86
C LYS A 390 2.76 -4.65 3.57
N ILE A 391 1.69 -4.52 2.81
CA ILE A 391 0.34 -4.26 3.30
C ILE A 391 -0.48 -5.51 2.98
N ARG A 392 -1.07 -6.14 4.00
CA ARG A 392 -1.81 -7.39 3.80
C ARG A 392 -3.00 -7.57 4.72
N ASN A 393 -4.05 -8.22 4.22
CA ASN A 393 -5.23 -8.55 5.03
C ASN A 393 -5.81 -7.31 5.73
N CYS A 394 -5.79 -6.15 5.05
CA CYS A 394 -6.25 -4.90 5.61
C CYS A 394 -7.61 -4.51 5.03
N GLU A 395 -8.36 -3.71 5.79
CA GLU A 395 -9.55 -3.02 5.33
C GLU A 395 -9.25 -1.52 5.33
N VAL A 396 -9.29 -0.90 4.16
CA VAL A 396 -8.97 0.53 3.98
C VAL A 396 -10.16 1.22 3.31
N THR A 397 -10.98 1.89 4.11
CA THR A 397 -12.32 2.29 3.68
C THR A 397 -12.77 3.67 4.11
N GLY A 398 -13.58 4.35 3.28
CA GLY A 398 -14.22 5.60 3.68
C GLY A 398 -13.27 6.79 3.92
N ASN A 399 -11.99 6.69 3.51
CA ASN A 399 -11.04 7.79 3.63
C ASN A 399 -11.36 8.87 2.59
N PHE A 400 -11.09 10.13 2.92
CA PHE A 400 -11.55 11.26 2.10
C PHE A 400 -10.82 11.36 0.75
N LEU A 401 -9.55 10.93 0.70
CA LEU A 401 -8.73 10.90 -0.51
C LEU A 401 -8.53 9.44 -0.97
N GLU A 402 -7.30 9.03 -1.28
CA GLU A 402 -6.96 7.67 -1.70
C GLU A 402 -7.05 6.65 -0.55
N GLY A 403 -7.27 5.39 -0.91
CA GLY A 403 -7.15 4.29 0.05
C GLY A 403 -5.70 4.06 0.45
N ILE A 404 -4.88 3.63 -0.51
CA ILE A 404 -3.45 3.35 -0.32
C ILE A 404 -2.63 4.13 -1.35
N VAL A 405 -1.66 4.90 -0.88
CA VAL A 405 -0.67 5.62 -1.68
C VAL A 405 0.73 5.08 -1.38
N ILE A 406 1.50 4.84 -2.42
CA ILE A 406 2.93 4.56 -2.32
C ILE A 406 3.64 5.50 -3.28
N ASP A 407 4.38 6.47 -2.74
CA ASP A 407 5.17 7.42 -3.53
C ASP A 407 6.65 7.01 -3.53
N LEU A 408 7.28 7.03 -4.71
CA LEU A 408 8.71 6.78 -4.86
C LEU A 408 9.44 8.04 -5.32
N ASP A 409 9.83 8.83 -4.34
CA ASP A 409 10.69 10.01 -4.49
C ASP A 409 12.19 9.67 -4.71
N SER A 410 12.53 8.38 -4.78
CA SER A 410 13.90 7.92 -5.03
C SER A 410 14.32 8.12 -6.49
N SER A 411 15.61 8.34 -6.73
CA SER A 411 16.13 8.50 -8.08
C SER A 411 16.77 7.19 -8.58
N PRO A 412 16.85 6.96 -9.90
CA PRO A 412 17.62 5.84 -10.45
C PRO A 412 19.10 5.82 -10.02
N LEU A 413 19.64 6.93 -9.49
CA LEU A 413 21.01 7.01 -8.97
C LEU A 413 21.17 6.41 -7.57
N ASP A 414 20.07 6.20 -6.85
CA ASP A 414 20.09 5.69 -5.47
C ASP A 414 20.35 4.17 -5.41
N ASP A 415 20.13 3.45 -6.53
CA ASP A 415 20.34 2.00 -6.69
C ASP A 415 19.71 1.16 -5.54
N LEU A 416 18.48 1.53 -5.16
CA LEU A 416 17.72 0.88 -4.09
C LEU A 416 16.98 -0.35 -4.60
N ASP A 417 17.07 -1.46 -3.86
CA ASP A 417 16.15 -2.60 -4.04
C ASP A 417 14.83 -2.29 -3.34
N ILE A 418 13.85 -1.75 -4.07
CA ILE A 418 12.52 -1.39 -3.56
C ILE A 418 11.51 -2.49 -3.91
N ARG A 419 10.79 -2.99 -2.90
CA ARG A 419 9.73 -3.98 -3.09
C ARG A 419 8.51 -3.58 -2.29
N VAL A 420 7.38 -3.53 -2.98
CA VAL A 420 6.10 -3.07 -2.42
C VAL A 420 5.04 -4.11 -2.75
N ARG A 421 4.35 -4.57 -1.71
CA ARG A 421 3.31 -5.58 -1.83
C ARG A 421 2.03 -5.14 -1.13
N ILE A 422 0.93 -5.19 -1.86
CA ILE A 422 -0.41 -4.93 -1.36
C ILE A 422 -1.23 -6.19 -1.68
N ASP A 423 -1.45 -7.01 -0.66
CA ASP A 423 -2.03 -8.33 -0.80
C ASP A 423 -3.31 -8.51 0.03
N ASP A 424 -4.22 -9.36 -0.41
CA ASP A 424 -5.31 -9.91 0.44
C ASP A 424 -6.18 -8.85 1.13
N SER A 425 -6.40 -7.67 0.55
CA SER A 425 -7.02 -6.54 1.25
C SER A 425 -8.34 -6.09 0.60
N ARG A 426 -9.20 -5.45 1.39
CA ARG A 426 -10.41 -4.75 0.92
C ARG A 426 -10.14 -3.24 0.92
N ILE A 427 -10.32 -2.61 -0.23
CA ILE A 427 -10.12 -1.19 -0.44
C ILE A 427 -11.36 -0.61 -1.10
N SER A 428 -12.20 0.09 -0.33
CA SER A 428 -13.52 0.53 -0.80
C SER A 428 -14.02 1.85 -0.23
N ASP A 429 -14.92 2.51 -0.94
CA ASP A 429 -15.56 3.79 -0.54
C ASP A 429 -14.56 4.92 -0.22
N ASN A 430 -13.31 4.85 -0.70
CA ASN A 430 -12.36 5.97 -0.57
C ASN A 430 -12.72 7.07 -1.59
N GLY A 431 -12.45 8.34 -1.28
CA GLY A 431 -12.91 9.47 -2.08
C GLY A 431 -12.21 9.64 -3.43
N LEU A 432 -10.97 9.16 -3.56
CA LEU A 432 -10.19 9.15 -4.81
C LEU A 432 -9.85 7.71 -5.22
N ALA A 433 -8.62 7.44 -5.68
CA ALA A 433 -8.25 6.11 -6.12
C ALA A 433 -8.27 5.10 -4.96
N GLY A 434 -8.61 3.83 -5.26
CA GLY A 434 -8.43 2.77 -4.27
C GLY A 434 -6.96 2.61 -3.91
N ILE A 435 -6.13 2.39 -4.93
CA ILE A 435 -4.67 2.31 -4.80
C ILE A 435 -4.02 3.26 -5.81
N PHE A 436 -3.10 4.09 -5.35
CA PHE A 436 -2.23 4.93 -6.17
C PHE A 436 -0.77 4.54 -5.96
N LEU A 437 -0.06 4.25 -7.05
CA LEU A 437 1.36 3.91 -7.03
C LEU A 437 2.13 4.93 -7.87
N ASP A 438 2.99 5.72 -7.25
CA ASP A 438 3.93 6.57 -7.96
C ASP A 438 5.26 5.84 -8.17
N GLY A 439 5.50 5.44 -9.41
CA GLY A 439 6.62 4.59 -9.82
C GLY A 439 7.80 5.34 -10.38
N ASP A 440 8.10 6.54 -9.89
CA ASP A 440 9.18 7.39 -10.40
C ASP A 440 10.60 6.80 -10.21
N ALA A 441 10.70 5.67 -9.49
CA ALA A 441 11.89 4.83 -9.41
C ALA A 441 11.62 3.37 -9.82
N GLN A 442 12.70 2.60 -9.98
CA GLN A 442 12.62 1.15 -10.21
C GLN A 442 12.25 0.42 -8.91
N ALA A 443 11.08 -0.19 -8.91
CA ALA A 443 10.55 -0.97 -7.80
C ALA A 443 9.78 -2.18 -8.31
N ALA A 444 9.72 -3.22 -7.47
CA ALA A 444 8.82 -4.33 -7.68
C ALA A 444 7.49 -4.04 -6.99
N PHE A 445 6.56 -3.42 -7.72
CA PHE A 445 5.17 -3.31 -7.28
C PHE A 445 4.40 -4.59 -7.55
N ARG A 446 3.66 -5.05 -6.53
CA ARG A 446 2.69 -6.14 -6.67
C ARG A 446 1.42 -5.81 -5.91
N VAL A 447 0.32 -5.75 -6.64
CA VAL A 447 -1.05 -5.66 -6.11
C VAL A 447 -1.73 -6.99 -6.40
N ASN A 448 -2.14 -7.74 -5.38
CA ASN A 448 -2.60 -9.10 -5.58
C ASN A 448 -3.68 -9.57 -4.59
N ARG A 449 -4.74 -10.22 -5.10
CA ARG A 449 -5.84 -10.76 -4.26
C ARG A 449 -6.57 -9.68 -3.45
N ASN A 450 -6.81 -8.52 -4.06
CA ASN A 450 -7.54 -7.43 -3.42
C ASN A 450 -8.97 -7.32 -3.98
N GLN A 451 -9.89 -6.89 -3.11
CA GLN A 451 -11.19 -6.32 -3.49
C GLN A 451 -11.03 -4.81 -3.54
N ILE A 452 -11.21 -4.22 -4.73
CA ILE A 452 -11.03 -2.79 -4.97
C ILE A 452 -12.33 -2.25 -5.58
N THR A 453 -13.21 -1.80 -4.71
CA THR A 453 -14.63 -1.62 -5.02
C THR A 453 -15.10 -0.22 -4.69
N VAL A 454 -15.90 0.36 -5.59
CA VAL A 454 -16.67 1.59 -5.32
C VAL A 454 -15.84 2.75 -4.72
N ASN A 455 -14.59 2.93 -5.15
CA ASN A 455 -13.80 4.12 -4.83
C ASN A 455 -14.17 5.29 -5.76
N GLY A 456 -14.05 6.52 -5.29
CA GLY A 456 -14.48 7.75 -5.97
C GLY A 456 -13.63 8.12 -7.20
N GLY A 457 -12.43 7.55 -7.34
CA GLY A 457 -11.54 7.65 -8.48
C GLY A 457 -11.34 6.32 -9.19
N ALA A 458 -10.14 6.06 -9.70
CA ALA A 458 -9.80 4.78 -10.29
C ALA A 458 -9.72 3.66 -9.25
N GLY A 459 -9.87 2.40 -9.67
CA GLY A 459 -9.56 1.27 -8.79
C GLY A 459 -8.08 1.24 -8.44
N VAL A 460 -7.23 1.11 -9.46
CA VAL A 460 -5.77 1.21 -9.35
C VAL A 460 -5.25 2.24 -10.34
N SER A 461 -4.46 3.19 -9.84
CA SER A 461 -3.81 4.22 -10.64
C SER A 461 -2.31 4.14 -10.47
N VAL A 462 -1.57 4.25 -11.58
CA VAL A 462 -0.11 4.16 -11.58
C VAL A 462 0.51 5.25 -12.45
N SER A 463 1.39 6.05 -11.86
CA SER A 463 2.36 6.90 -12.57
C SER A 463 3.74 6.24 -12.55
N SER A 464 4.60 6.58 -13.52
CA SER A 464 6.00 6.16 -13.55
C SER A 464 6.74 6.89 -14.68
N ILE A 465 8.07 6.81 -14.66
CA ILE A 465 8.95 7.20 -15.75
C ILE A 465 9.17 6.05 -16.77
N PRO A 466 9.60 6.33 -18.02
CA PRO A 466 9.88 5.32 -19.05
C PRO A 466 10.85 4.18 -18.73
N ASP A 467 11.59 4.26 -17.64
CA ASP A 467 12.51 3.22 -17.17
C ASP A 467 12.32 2.91 -15.68
N GLY A 468 11.15 3.32 -15.16
CA GLY A 468 10.70 3.08 -13.80
C GLY A 468 10.08 1.70 -13.66
N SER A 469 9.09 1.60 -12.78
CA SER A 469 8.50 0.34 -12.36
C SER A 469 7.48 -0.23 -13.35
N GLU A 470 7.54 -1.54 -13.59
CA GLU A 470 6.47 -2.32 -14.23
C GLU A 470 5.57 -2.94 -13.16
N ALA A 471 4.48 -2.25 -12.82
CA ALA A 471 3.58 -2.72 -11.77
C ALA A 471 2.81 -3.99 -12.20
N LEU A 472 2.78 -4.98 -11.30
CA LEU A 472 2.03 -6.23 -11.46
C LEU A 472 0.73 -6.17 -10.65
N ILE A 473 -0.40 -6.14 -11.34
CA ILE A 473 -1.73 -6.22 -10.75
C ILE A 473 -2.31 -7.59 -11.10
N ARG A 474 -2.65 -8.40 -10.10
CA ARG A 474 -3.10 -9.77 -10.36
C ARG A 474 -4.15 -10.29 -9.39
N ASN A 475 -4.97 -11.23 -9.83
CA ASN A 475 -5.92 -11.91 -8.93
C ASN A 475 -6.86 -10.94 -8.18
N CYS A 476 -7.19 -9.77 -8.72
CA CYS A 476 -8.00 -8.75 -8.03
C CYS A 476 -9.41 -8.64 -8.62
N ASN A 477 -10.36 -8.20 -7.79
CA ASN A 477 -11.68 -7.74 -8.20
C ASN A 477 -11.65 -6.21 -8.17
N ILE A 478 -11.91 -5.56 -9.30
CA ILE A 478 -11.81 -4.12 -9.47
C ILE A 478 -13.13 -3.62 -10.08
N LEU A 479 -14.08 -3.29 -9.21
CA LEU A 479 -15.49 -3.18 -9.60
C LEU A 479 -16.11 -1.86 -9.14
N GLY A 480 -16.93 -1.24 -9.98
CA GLY A 480 -17.82 -0.17 -9.53
C GLY A 480 -17.14 1.17 -9.17
N ASN A 481 -15.85 1.35 -9.44
CA ASN A 481 -15.14 2.59 -9.12
C ASN A 481 -15.69 3.73 -10.01
N ALA A 482 -15.76 4.95 -9.48
CA ALA A 482 -16.31 6.11 -10.19
C ALA A 482 -15.40 6.62 -11.33
N GLY A 483 -14.12 6.26 -11.29
CA GLY A 483 -13.16 6.43 -12.38
C GLY A 483 -13.09 5.19 -13.29
N VAL A 484 -11.87 4.87 -13.72
CA VAL A 484 -11.60 3.63 -14.47
C VAL A 484 -11.21 2.49 -13.52
N GLY A 485 -11.24 1.25 -13.99
CA GLY A 485 -10.74 0.12 -13.20
C GLY A 485 -9.25 0.22 -12.94
N VAL A 486 -8.44 0.23 -14.01
CA VAL A 486 -6.98 0.39 -13.94
C VAL A 486 -6.53 1.47 -14.91
N GLU A 487 -5.73 2.43 -14.43
CA GLU A 487 -5.14 3.49 -15.27
C GLU A 487 -3.61 3.56 -15.21
N ALA A 488 -3.03 3.92 -16.36
CA ALA A 488 -1.64 4.30 -16.55
C ALA A 488 -1.57 5.80 -16.92
N LEU A 489 -1.13 6.66 -15.98
CA LEU A 489 -1.21 8.13 -16.13
C LEU A 489 -0.10 8.73 -17.03
N ASP A 490 1.06 8.10 -17.05
CA ASP A 490 2.28 8.58 -17.69
C ASP A 490 2.82 7.58 -18.72
N LEU A 491 4.07 7.76 -19.17
CA LEU A 491 4.80 6.78 -19.97
C LEU A 491 5.18 5.55 -19.13
N CYS A 492 4.21 4.92 -18.47
CA CYS A 492 4.39 3.74 -17.63
C CYS A 492 3.84 2.47 -18.31
N SER A 493 4.35 1.31 -17.89
CA SER A 493 3.99 -0.01 -18.41
C SER A 493 3.41 -0.83 -17.26
N LEU A 494 2.15 -1.26 -17.39
CA LEU A 494 1.44 -2.04 -16.37
C LEU A 494 1.10 -3.41 -16.91
N TYR A 495 1.14 -4.39 -16.01
CA TYR A 495 0.72 -5.74 -16.33
C TYR A 495 -0.39 -6.22 -15.42
N VAL A 496 -1.53 -6.55 -16.02
CA VAL A 496 -2.77 -6.95 -15.37
C VAL A 496 -3.08 -8.39 -15.74
N THR A 497 -3.28 -9.27 -14.75
CA THR A 497 -3.57 -10.68 -15.02
C THR A 497 -4.51 -11.33 -14.02
N HIS A 498 -5.38 -12.24 -14.46
CA HIS A 498 -6.30 -12.92 -13.55
C HIS A 498 -7.16 -11.94 -12.73
N CYS A 499 -7.59 -10.81 -13.31
CA CYS A 499 -8.44 -9.84 -12.63
C CYS A 499 -9.88 -9.91 -13.14
N TRP A 500 -10.83 -9.48 -12.33
CA TRP A 500 -12.20 -9.17 -12.76
C TRP A 500 -12.39 -7.66 -12.69
N ILE A 501 -12.57 -7.03 -13.85
CA ILE A 501 -12.63 -5.57 -14.00
C ILE A 501 -13.90 -5.19 -14.74
N SER A 502 -14.91 -4.72 -14.01
CA SER A 502 -16.21 -4.36 -14.59
C SER A 502 -16.92 -3.24 -13.84
N ASP A 503 -17.89 -2.63 -14.52
CA ASP A 503 -18.84 -1.68 -13.93
C ASP A 503 -18.20 -0.41 -13.34
N ASN A 504 -16.96 -0.11 -13.75
CA ASN A 504 -16.26 1.13 -13.43
C ASN A 504 -16.76 2.23 -14.39
N ALA A 505 -17.07 3.42 -13.86
CA ALA A 505 -17.92 4.38 -14.56
C ALA A 505 -17.27 5.04 -15.79
N LEU A 506 -15.93 5.13 -15.86
CA LEU A 506 -15.20 5.70 -17.00
C LEU A 506 -14.54 4.67 -17.90
N GLY A 507 -14.43 3.42 -17.48
CA GLY A 507 -13.70 2.43 -18.25
C GLY A 507 -13.18 1.26 -17.43
N SER A 508 -12.92 0.10 -18.04
CA SER A 508 -12.15 -0.95 -17.36
C SER A 508 -10.66 -0.62 -17.30
N LEU A 509 -10.10 -0.15 -18.42
CA LEU A 509 -8.67 0.11 -18.59
C LEU A 509 -8.49 1.45 -19.31
N ASP A 510 -7.56 2.28 -18.86
CA ASP A 510 -7.17 3.50 -19.58
C ASP A 510 -5.67 3.75 -19.53
N ALA A 511 -5.08 4.08 -20.67
CA ALA A 511 -3.64 4.27 -20.81
C ALA A 511 -3.36 5.31 -21.89
N PRO A 512 -3.74 6.58 -21.68
CA PRO A 512 -3.66 7.60 -22.73
C PRO A 512 -2.23 7.90 -23.19
N ARG A 513 -1.23 7.60 -22.33
CA ARG A 513 0.21 7.81 -22.59
C ARG A 513 1.04 6.55 -22.35
N GLY A 514 0.56 5.63 -21.52
CA GLY A 514 1.26 4.42 -21.13
C GLY A 514 0.81 3.19 -21.90
N VAL A 515 1.12 2.02 -21.35
CA VAL A 515 0.68 0.73 -21.89
C VAL A 515 0.16 -0.12 -20.74
N ILE A 516 -1.04 -0.67 -20.90
CA ILE A 516 -1.57 -1.70 -20.02
C ILE A 516 -1.66 -3.00 -20.80
N GLN A 517 -0.88 -4.01 -20.43
CA GLN A 517 -1.06 -5.38 -20.94
C GLN A 517 -2.03 -6.12 -20.01
N CYS A 518 -3.22 -6.45 -20.49
CA CYS A 518 -4.21 -7.20 -19.73
C CYS A 518 -4.34 -8.61 -20.28
N GLN A 519 -4.28 -9.62 -19.42
CA GLN A 519 -4.43 -11.00 -19.84
C GLN A 519 -5.14 -11.91 -18.84
N ASP A 520 -5.62 -13.05 -19.32
CA ASP A 520 -6.26 -14.08 -18.49
C ASP A 520 -7.28 -13.46 -17.52
N SER A 521 -8.01 -12.42 -17.95
CA SER A 521 -8.85 -11.59 -17.08
C SER A 521 -10.29 -11.57 -17.59
N ILE A 522 -11.22 -11.19 -16.71
CA ILE A 522 -12.59 -10.87 -17.07
C ILE A 522 -12.68 -9.36 -17.17
N VAL A 523 -13.00 -8.85 -18.37
CA VAL A 523 -13.07 -7.41 -18.64
C VAL A 523 -14.40 -7.08 -19.30
N ASN A 524 -15.11 -6.06 -18.82
CA ASN A 524 -16.31 -5.58 -19.50
C ASN A 524 -15.92 -4.57 -20.61
N ALA A 525 -16.12 -4.95 -21.87
CA ALA A 525 -15.75 -4.13 -23.02
C ALA A 525 -16.79 -3.07 -23.41
N ALA A 526 -17.91 -2.94 -22.71
CA ALA A 526 -18.66 -1.69 -22.76
C ALA A 526 -17.76 -0.49 -22.36
N ASP A 527 -16.73 -0.77 -21.57
CA ASP A 527 -15.90 0.20 -20.85
C ASP A 527 -14.40 0.07 -21.22
N ALA A 528 -14.00 -0.85 -22.10
CA ALA A 528 -12.60 -0.98 -22.53
C ALA A 528 -12.31 -0.14 -23.78
N THR A 529 -11.41 0.84 -23.66
CA THR A 529 -11.04 1.79 -24.73
C THR A 529 -10.27 1.14 -25.88
N GLU A 530 -9.46 0.09 -25.60
CA GLU A 530 -8.68 -0.62 -26.62
C GLU A 530 -8.63 -2.14 -26.41
N LEU A 531 -9.28 -2.91 -27.30
CA LEU A 531 -9.28 -4.37 -27.22
C LEU A 531 -7.93 -5.02 -27.60
N GLY A 532 -7.01 -4.26 -28.22
CA GLY A 532 -5.74 -4.76 -28.72
C GLY A 532 -4.72 -5.11 -27.62
N CYS A 533 -4.90 -4.55 -26.43
CA CYS A 533 -4.04 -4.81 -25.27
C CYS A 533 -4.55 -5.95 -24.38
N ILE A 534 -5.73 -6.49 -24.69
CA ILE A 534 -6.40 -7.58 -23.97
C ILE A 534 -6.08 -8.91 -24.65
N ARG A 535 -5.53 -9.88 -23.91
CA ARG A 535 -5.09 -11.19 -24.42
C ARG A 535 -5.70 -12.33 -23.62
N TYR A 536 -6.09 -13.42 -24.28
CA TYR A 536 -6.58 -14.63 -23.62
C TYR A 536 -7.63 -14.40 -22.52
N SER A 537 -8.46 -13.37 -22.70
CA SER A 537 -9.37 -12.87 -21.67
C SER A 537 -10.81 -13.09 -22.08
N LEU A 538 -11.70 -13.10 -21.09
CA LEU A 538 -13.14 -13.11 -21.29
C LEU A 538 -13.60 -11.66 -21.35
N VAL A 539 -14.12 -11.29 -22.51
CA VAL A 539 -14.63 -9.95 -22.75
C VAL A 539 -16.15 -10.02 -22.72
N ALA A 540 -16.72 -9.49 -21.65
CA ALA A 540 -18.16 -9.35 -21.46
C ALA A 540 -18.65 -8.00 -22.00
N GLY A 541 -19.95 -7.85 -22.24
CA GLY A 541 -20.55 -6.57 -22.64
C GLY A 541 -21.39 -6.65 -23.92
N THR A 542 -21.84 -5.48 -24.40
CA THR A 542 -22.68 -5.34 -25.59
C THR A 542 -21.96 -4.60 -26.71
N ASN A 543 -22.44 -4.73 -27.96
CA ASN A 543 -21.85 -4.07 -29.15
C ASN A 543 -20.40 -4.47 -29.50
N LEU A 544 -19.98 -5.68 -29.13
CA LEU A 544 -18.63 -6.17 -29.36
C LEU A 544 -18.41 -6.69 -30.80
N PRO A 545 -17.17 -6.61 -31.33
CA PRO A 545 -16.85 -7.15 -32.64
C PRO A 545 -17.04 -8.68 -32.67
N VAL A 546 -17.37 -9.24 -33.84
CA VAL A 546 -17.64 -10.70 -33.99
C VAL A 546 -16.42 -11.58 -33.66
N SER A 547 -15.22 -11.02 -33.74
CA SER A 547 -13.95 -11.67 -33.39
C SER A 547 -13.11 -10.71 -32.56
N LEU A 548 -12.51 -11.22 -31.49
CA LEU A 548 -11.56 -10.47 -30.68
C LEU A 548 -10.11 -10.78 -31.09
N PRO A 549 -9.18 -9.83 -30.90
CA PRO A 549 -7.75 -10.08 -31.09
C PRO A 549 -7.18 -10.98 -29.99
N ASN A 550 -5.95 -11.44 -30.20
CA ASN A 550 -5.08 -12.03 -29.16
C ASN A 550 -5.67 -13.21 -28.36
N GLY A 551 -6.52 -14.02 -28.99
CA GLY A 551 -7.07 -15.22 -28.35
C GLY A 551 -8.15 -14.98 -27.30
N SER A 552 -8.63 -13.74 -27.16
CA SER A 552 -9.73 -13.40 -26.24
C SER A 552 -11.08 -13.93 -26.73
N THR A 553 -12.00 -14.18 -25.81
CA THR A 553 -13.32 -14.77 -26.09
C THR A 553 -14.46 -13.85 -25.63
N LEU A 554 -15.62 -13.97 -26.27
CA LEU A 554 -16.83 -13.25 -25.91
C LEU A 554 -17.75 -14.15 -25.10
N GLY A 555 -18.33 -13.64 -24.02
CA GLY A 555 -19.30 -14.38 -23.25
C GLY A 555 -19.82 -13.64 -22.03
N GLU A 556 -20.82 -14.24 -21.39
CA GLU A 556 -21.24 -13.86 -20.04
C GLU A 556 -20.22 -14.43 -19.04
N THR A 557 -20.02 -13.69 -17.96
CA THR A 557 -19.06 -13.97 -16.88
C THR A 557 -19.42 -15.26 -16.10
N HIS A 558 -20.69 -15.41 -15.70
CA HIS A 558 -21.23 -16.53 -14.91
C HIS A 558 -20.38 -16.84 -13.66
N LEU A 559 -20.40 -15.91 -12.72
CA LEU A 559 -19.65 -15.98 -11.46
C LEU A 559 -20.55 -16.36 -10.28
N LEU A 560 -19.95 -16.78 -9.17
CA LEU A 560 -20.64 -17.30 -7.99
C LEU A 560 -21.49 -16.23 -7.29
N ALA A 561 -20.92 -15.04 -7.07
CA ALA A 561 -21.64 -13.88 -6.56
C ALA A 561 -21.34 -12.65 -7.42
N GLU A 562 -22.23 -12.42 -8.39
CA GLU A 562 -22.13 -11.33 -9.36
C GLU A 562 -23.22 -10.29 -9.10
N PRO A 563 -22.84 -9.01 -8.88
CA PRO A 563 -23.78 -7.90 -8.82
C PRO A 563 -24.70 -7.86 -10.05
N VAL A 564 -25.96 -7.48 -9.83
CA VAL A 564 -26.92 -7.21 -10.92
C VAL A 564 -26.53 -5.94 -11.66
N GLU A 565 -26.15 -4.93 -10.89
CA GLU A 565 -25.65 -3.64 -11.34
C GLU A 565 -24.83 -3.03 -10.21
N ILE A 566 -23.82 -2.25 -10.58
CA ILE A 566 -23.15 -1.32 -9.67
C ILE A 566 -23.30 0.07 -10.27
N GLN A 567 -23.68 1.05 -9.45
CA GLN A 567 -23.76 2.45 -9.88
C GLN A 567 -23.56 3.40 -8.72
N TRP A 568 -23.29 4.67 -9.04
CA TRP A 568 -23.14 5.72 -8.06
C TRP A 568 -24.45 6.46 -7.78
N GLY A 569 -24.61 6.85 -6.52
CA GLY A 569 -25.71 7.69 -6.06
C GLY A 569 -25.29 8.66 -4.98
N GLU A 570 -26.28 9.28 -4.35
CA GLU A 570 -26.12 10.25 -3.28
C GLU A 570 -26.98 9.82 -2.09
N TRP A 571 -26.35 9.67 -0.93
CA TRP A 571 -27.01 9.46 0.35
C TRP A 571 -27.33 10.82 1.01
N ASP A 572 -28.61 11.14 1.13
CA ASP A 572 -29.06 12.33 1.87
C ASP A 572 -29.01 12.07 3.39
N PRO A 573 -28.43 12.99 4.20
CA PRO A 573 -28.54 12.96 5.67
C PRO A 573 -29.97 12.80 6.22
N THR A 574 -31.01 13.08 5.43
CA THR A 574 -32.41 12.85 5.82
C THR A 574 -32.88 11.40 5.67
N GLY A 575 -32.04 10.49 5.15
CA GLY A 575 -32.31 9.05 5.04
C GLY A 575 -32.82 8.59 3.67
N VAL A 576 -32.58 9.36 2.61
CA VAL A 576 -33.03 9.05 1.24
C VAL A 576 -31.84 8.81 0.34
N LEU A 577 -31.81 7.65 -0.32
CA LEU A 577 -30.84 7.35 -1.38
C LEU A 577 -31.37 7.85 -2.71
N THR A 578 -30.53 8.51 -3.49
CA THR A 578 -30.85 8.89 -4.87
C THR A 578 -29.80 8.34 -5.84
N SER A 579 -30.21 8.01 -7.06
CA SER A 579 -29.34 7.51 -8.12
C SER A 579 -29.66 8.23 -9.43
N ALA A 580 -28.67 8.37 -10.31
CA ALA A 580 -28.85 9.05 -11.60
C ALA A 580 -29.84 8.31 -12.51
N THR A 581 -29.78 6.98 -12.48
CA THR A 581 -30.71 6.07 -13.15
C THR A 581 -31.47 5.22 -12.14
N PRO A 582 -32.75 4.88 -12.40
CA PRO A 582 -33.50 4.00 -11.51
C PRO A 582 -32.78 2.66 -11.31
N LEU A 583 -32.75 2.17 -10.06
CA LEU A 583 -32.11 0.92 -9.67
C LEU A 583 -32.89 -0.28 -10.24
N SER A 584 -32.19 -1.33 -10.63
CA SER A 584 -32.76 -2.59 -11.14
C SER A 584 -33.31 -3.49 -10.02
N LEU A 585 -34.35 -3.00 -9.33
CA LEU A 585 -34.96 -3.67 -8.18
C LEU A 585 -36.05 -4.67 -8.60
N SER A 586 -35.68 -5.93 -8.78
CA SER A 586 -36.65 -7.02 -8.97
C SER A 586 -37.09 -7.60 -7.62
N PRO A 587 -38.26 -8.28 -7.49
CA PRO A 587 -38.71 -8.78 -6.20
C PRO A 587 -37.67 -9.66 -5.49
N GLY A 588 -37.23 -9.24 -4.31
CA GLY A 588 -36.23 -9.93 -3.48
C GLY A 588 -34.77 -9.52 -3.74
N THR A 589 -34.50 -8.55 -4.62
CA THR A 589 -33.17 -7.94 -4.71
C THR A 589 -32.89 -7.10 -3.47
N MET A 590 -31.65 -7.16 -3.00
CA MET A 590 -31.15 -6.32 -1.91
C MET A 590 -30.15 -5.33 -2.48
N ILE A 591 -29.90 -4.24 -1.77
CA ILE A 591 -28.80 -3.33 -2.11
C ILE A 591 -27.75 -3.34 -1.01
N GLU A 592 -26.53 -3.04 -1.40
CA GLU A 592 -25.43 -2.73 -0.52
C GLU A 592 -24.91 -1.34 -0.89
N LEU A 593 -24.41 -0.63 0.11
CA LEU A 593 -23.90 0.72 -0.03
C LEU A 593 -22.46 0.74 0.45
N ALA A 594 -21.61 1.49 -0.24
CA ALA A 594 -20.20 1.67 0.12
C ALA A 594 -19.39 0.37 0.21
N ASP A 595 -19.93 -0.74 -0.31
CA ASP A 595 -19.35 -2.07 -0.10
C ASP A 595 -19.04 -2.31 1.39
N ASP A 596 -20.04 -2.14 2.26
CA ASP A 596 -19.88 -2.21 3.71
C ASP A 596 -20.28 -3.55 4.33
N GLY A 597 -20.58 -4.55 3.50
CA GLY A 597 -20.98 -5.89 3.93
C GLY A 597 -22.42 -5.98 4.46
N ILE A 598 -23.24 -4.94 4.30
CA ILE A 598 -24.62 -4.92 4.84
C ILE A 598 -25.64 -4.87 3.70
N LEU A 599 -26.39 -5.97 3.55
CA LEU A 599 -27.55 -6.02 2.66
C LEU A 599 -28.74 -5.26 3.23
N ARG A 600 -29.38 -4.44 2.39
CA ARG A 600 -30.46 -3.52 2.74
C ARG A 600 -31.65 -3.68 1.83
N ASP A 601 -32.84 -3.59 2.41
CA ASP A 601 -34.07 -3.40 1.66
C ASP A 601 -34.08 -1.98 1.08
N SER A 602 -34.56 -1.83 -0.16
CA SER A 602 -34.76 -0.53 -0.80
C SER A 602 -36.20 -0.36 -1.27
N ILE A 603 -36.84 0.71 -0.80
CA ILE A 603 -38.24 1.02 -1.07
C ILE A 603 -38.31 2.28 -1.93
N PRO A 604 -38.73 2.18 -3.21
CA PRO A 604 -38.87 3.34 -4.08
C PRO A 604 -39.87 4.36 -3.54
N LEU A 605 -39.49 5.63 -3.49
CA LEU A 605 -40.33 6.70 -2.95
C LEU A 605 -41.16 7.40 -4.04
N VAL A 606 -42.33 7.89 -3.64
CA VAL A 606 -43.21 8.69 -4.52
C VAL A 606 -42.54 10.04 -4.77
N GLY A 607 -41.93 10.21 -5.94
CA GLY A 607 -41.24 11.44 -6.33
C GLY A 607 -39.77 11.26 -6.72
N GLY A 608 -39.23 10.03 -6.56
CA GLY A 608 -37.82 9.70 -6.83
C GLY A 608 -37.06 9.32 -5.56
N GLY A 609 -35.97 8.57 -5.72
CA GLY A 609 -35.15 8.05 -4.62
C GLY A 609 -35.72 6.81 -3.93
N TYR A 610 -35.00 6.36 -2.89
CA TYR A 610 -35.27 5.13 -2.15
C TYR A 610 -35.12 5.36 -0.65
N GLU A 611 -36.06 4.82 0.12
CA GLU A 611 -35.86 4.58 1.54
C GLU A 611 -35.06 3.28 1.69
N VAL A 612 -34.03 3.30 2.55
CA VAL A 612 -33.08 2.18 2.69
C VAL A 612 -33.09 1.69 4.14
N ILE A 613 -33.20 0.36 4.32
CA ILE A 613 -33.35 -0.26 5.64
C ILE A 613 -32.42 -1.47 5.78
N PRO A 614 -31.49 -1.48 6.76
CA PRO A 614 -31.13 -0.37 7.65
C PRO A 614 -30.43 0.79 6.90
N PRO A 615 -30.50 2.04 7.39
CA PRO A 615 -29.71 3.12 6.82
C PRO A 615 -28.21 2.86 7.04
N PRO A 616 -27.32 3.30 6.12
CA PRO A 616 -25.88 3.22 6.33
C PRO A 616 -25.42 4.09 7.50
N ALA A 617 -24.27 3.76 8.08
CA ALA A 617 -23.70 4.46 9.24
C ALA A 617 -23.19 5.88 8.91
N ARG A 618 -22.99 6.19 7.62
CA ARG A 618 -22.47 7.48 7.14
C ARG A 618 -23.47 8.63 7.22
N ALA A 619 -22.94 9.85 7.37
CA ALA A 619 -23.75 11.06 7.51
C ALA A 619 -24.37 11.57 6.21
N GLY A 620 -23.77 11.29 5.03
CA GLY A 620 -24.24 11.75 3.72
C GLY A 620 -23.17 11.62 2.62
N GLY A 621 -23.53 12.00 1.39
CA GLY A 621 -22.62 12.19 0.25
C GLY A 621 -22.67 11.12 -0.84
N PRO A 622 -21.74 11.19 -1.82
CA PRO A 622 -21.62 10.21 -2.89
C PRO A 622 -21.40 8.80 -2.35
N VAL A 623 -22.10 7.81 -2.88
CA VAL A 623 -22.02 6.43 -2.42
C VAL A 623 -22.15 5.44 -3.57
N GLY A 624 -21.29 4.42 -3.57
CA GLY A 624 -21.43 3.26 -4.44
C GLY A 624 -22.64 2.42 -4.02
N ILE A 625 -23.46 2.02 -4.99
CA ILE A 625 -24.66 1.20 -4.80
C ILE A 625 -24.46 -0.10 -5.55
N ILE A 626 -24.43 -1.22 -4.84
CA ILE A 626 -24.32 -2.56 -5.40
C ILE A 626 -25.70 -3.23 -5.26
N VAL A 627 -26.27 -3.70 -6.37
CA VAL A 627 -27.57 -4.39 -6.35
C VAL A 627 -27.35 -5.89 -6.48
N TRP A 628 -27.92 -6.64 -5.54
CA TRP A 628 -27.74 -8.07 -5.42
C TRP A 628 -29.00 -8.85 -5.82
N LYS A 629 -28.81 -10.01 -6.45
CA LYS A 629 -29.91 -10.96 -6.72
C LYS A 629 -30.43 -11.55 -5.40
N PRO A 630 -31.68 -12.07 -5.37
CA PRO A 630 -32.20 -12.74 -4.18
C PRO A 630 -31.29 -13.89 -3.71
N GLY A 631 -30.79 -13.80 -2.48
CA GLY A 631 -29.92 -14.82 -1.87
C GLY A 631 -28.44 -14.76 -2.29
N GLN A 632 -28.00 -13.66 -2.91
CA GLN A 632 -26.59 -13.36 -3.21
C GLN A 632 -26.13 -12.11 -2.43
N GLY A 633 -24.82 -11.85 -2.46
CA GLY A 633 -24.18 -10.76 -1.74
C GLY A 633 -24.02 -11.05 -0.25
N PRO A 634 -23.41 -10.14 0.52
CA PRO A 634 -22.86 -8.83 0.12
C PRO A 634 -21.40 -8.88 -0.37
N MET A 635 -20.90 -10.04 -0.79
CA MET A 635 -19.51 -10.17 -1.26
C MET A 635 -19.47 -10.55 -2.73
N GLU A 636 -18.66 -9.85 -3.52
CA GLU A 636 -18.36 -10.24 -4.89
C GLU A 636 -17.43 -11.43 -4.92
N ASP A 637 -17.85 -12.46 -5.64
CA ASP A 637 -17.13 -13.72 -5.74
C ASP A 637 -16.93 -14.06 -7.21
N SER A 638 -15.68 -13.89 -7.64
CA SER A 638 -15.23 -14.11 -9.00
C SER A 638 -15.08 -15.59 -9.36
N THR A 639 -15.42 -16.52 -8.46
CA THR A 639 -15.35 -17.96 -8.73
C THR A 639 -16.23 -18.31 -9.93
N PRO A 640 -15.67 -18.81 -11.04
CA PRO A 640 -16.47 -19.16 -12.21
C PRO A 640 -17.38 -20.37 -11.95
N LEU A 641 -18.63 -20.28 -12.39
CA LEU A 641 -19.56 -21.41 -12.37
C LEU A 641 -19.19 -22.45 -13.44
N ALA A 642 -19.62 -23.70 -13.27
CA ALA A 642 -19.23 -24.84 -14.12
C ALA A 642 -19.51 -24.68 -15.64
N ASN A 643 -20.34 -23.73 -16.04
CA ASN A 643 -20.70 -23.40 -17.41
C ASN A 643 -20.12 -22.06 -17.90
N SER A 644 -19.31 -21.39 -17.07
CA SER A 644 -18.67 -20.13 -17.41
C SER A 644 -17.63 -20.33 -18.51
N ALA A 645 -17.56 -19.37 -19.42
CA ALA A 645 -16.48 -19.27 -20.40
C ALA A 645 -15.12 -18.93 -19.76
N ALA A 646 -15.10 -18.57 -18.47
CA ALA A 646 -13.87 -18.30 -17.75
C ALA A 646 -13.13 -19.58 -17.30
N LEU A 647 -13.76 -20.75 -17.34
CA LEU A 647 -13.12 -22.03 -16.98
C LEU A 647 -12.35 -22.64 -18.16
N ASN A 648 -11.08 -23.02 -17.93
CA ASN A 648 -10.21 -23.74 -18.86
C ASN A 648 -10.18 -23.17 -20.29
N SER A 649 -10.32 -21.85 -20.43
CA SER A 649 -10.45 -21.15 -21.72
C SER A 649 -9.43 -20.02 -21.89
N GLY A 650 -8.52 -19.86 -20.93
CA GLY A 650 -7.48 -18.83 -20.94
C GLY A 650 -6.31 -19.20 -21.84
N ASN A 651 -5.12 -18.72 -21.49
CA ASN A 651 -3.93 -18.88 -22.31
C ASN A 651 -3.72 -20.32 -22.82
N PRO A 652 -3.53 -20.55 -24.15
CA PRO A 652 -3.32 -21.87 -24.73
C PRO A 652 -1.97 -22.51 -24.36
N TRP A 653 -1.07 -21.76 -23.71
CA TRP A 653 0.15 -22.32 -23.14
C TRP A 653 -0.22 -23.21 -21.94
N GLN A 654 0.09 -24.50 -22.08
CA GLN A 654 -0.42 -25.55 -21.22
C GLN A 654 0.35 -25.63 -19.89
N ASP A 655 -0.38 -25.93 -18.82
CA ASP A 655 0.22 -26.48 -17.60
C ASP A 655 0.78 -27.90 -17.84
N ILE A 656 1.35 -28.51 -16.80
CA ILE A 656 1.94 -29.85 -16.86
C ILE A 656 0.94 -30.95 -17.29
N ASP A 657 -0.37 -30.68 -17.19
CA ASP A 657 -1.46 -31.60 -17.49
C ASP A 657 -2.11 -31.36 -18.87
N GLY A 658 -1.63 -30.36 -19.62
CA GLY A 658 -2.09 -30.08 -20.97
C GLY A 658 -3.38 -29.24 -21.05
N ILE A 659 -3.79 -28.62 -19.95
CA ILE A 659 -5.06 -27.87 -19.85
C ILE A 659 -4.78 -26.36 -19.98
N PRO A 660 -5.59 -25.59 -20.74
CA PRO A 660 -5.51 -24.14 -20.75
C PRO A 660 -5.81 -23.55 -19.37
N GLN A 661 -5.16 -22.45 -19.00
CA GLN A 661 -5.39 -21.80 -17.71
C GLN A 661 -6.82 -21.23 -17.58
N ASN A 662 -7.26 -20.99 -16.34
CA ASN A 662 -8.52 -20.28 -16.08
C ASN A 662 -8.39 -18.79 -16.42
N ILE A 663 -9.46 -18.19 -16.91
CA ILE A 663 -9.59 -16.74 -17.11
C ILE A 663 -10.18 -16.11 -15.86
N GLY A 664 -9.79 -14.87 -15.61
CA GLY A 664 -10.23 -14.10 -14.46
C GLY A 664 -9.47 -14.50 -13.21
N PRO A 665 -9.89 -13.98 -12.05
CA PRO A 665 -9.32 -14.42 -10.81
C PRO A 665 -9.67 -15.88 -10.64
N SER A 666 -8.66 -16.75 -10.70
CA SER A 666 -8.74 -18.18 -11.02
C SER A 666 -9.38 -19.07 -9.93
N GLY A 667 -10.36 -18.57 -9.19
CA GLY A 667 -10.67 -19.04 -7.83
C GLY A 667 -9.60 -18.62 -6.81
N ASN A 668 -8.53 -17.95 -7.26
CA ASN A 668 -7.41 -17.47 -6.46
C ASN A 668 -7.55 -16.00 -6.02
N ASN A 669 -8.73 -15.37 -6.19
CA ASN A 669 -9.04 -14.13 -5.46
C ASN A 669 -9.86 -14.50 -4.22
N PRO A 670 -9.21 -14.87 -3.10
CA PRO A 670 -9.77 -15.64 -2.03
C PRO A 670 -10.21 -14.67 -0.93
N LEU A 671 -11.08 -13.72 -1.25
CA LEU A 671 -11.89 -13.12 -0.18
C LEU A 671 -13.14 -13.97 0.07
N SER A 672 -13.55 -14.78 -0.93
CA SER A 672 -14.61 -15.79 -0.80
C SER A 672 -14.10 -17.17 -0.36
N PHE A 673 -12.85 -17.51 -0.70
CA PHE A 673 -12.16 -18.72 -0.25
C PHE A 673 -11.11 -18.32 0.77
N VAL A 674 -11.36 -18.58 2.07
CA VAL A 674 -10.42 -18.38 3.18
C VAL A 674 -10.41 -16.88 3.59
N GLY A 675 -10.49 -16.46 4.86
CA GLY A 675 -9.47 -16.74 5.88
C GLY A 675 -8.06 -16.46 5.34
N PRO A 676 -7.03 -16.26 6.16
CA PRO A 676 -5.67 -16.40 5.63
C PRO A 676 -5.49 -17.85 5.11
N ASP A 677 -5.56 -18.15 3.80
CA ASP A 677 -5.24 -19.51 3.29
C ASP A 677 -3.73 -19.73 3.24
N THR A 678 -3.34 -20.87 3.79
CA THR A 678 -2.00 -21.46 3.88
C THR A 678 -1.19 -21.71 2.59
N ALA A 679 -1.65 -21.39 1.38
CA ALA A 679 -0.99 -21.89 0.18
C ALA A 679 0.01 -20.94 -0.51
N LEU A 680 0.17 -19.70 -0.05
CA LEU A 680 1.26 -18.86 -0.51
C LEU A 680 2.07 -18.43 0.72
N PRO A 681 3.18 -19.13 1.05
CA PRO A 681 4.30 -18.45 1.69
C PRO A 681 4.51 -17.09 1.01
N ASP A 682 5.10 -16.10 1.70
CA ASP A 682 5.69 -14.97 0.99
C ASP A 682 6.40 -15.54 -0.26
N PRO A 683 5.93 -15.22 -1.49
CA PRO A 683 6.26 -15.96 -2.69
C PRO A 683 7.76 -16.17 -2.69
N PRO A 684 8.20 -17.43 -2.69
CA PRO A 684 9.51 -17.80 -2.19
C PRO A 684 10.56 -17.08 -3.01
N SER A 685 11.17 -16.02 -2.51
CA SER A 685 12.31 -15.37 -3.17
C SER A 685 12.19 -15.23 -4.71
N GLN A 686 10.99 -15.04 -5.25
CA GLN A 686 10.80 -15.23 -6.69
C GLN A 686 11.43 -14.05 -7.42
N SER A 687 12.10 -14.35 -8.53
CA SER A 687 12.61 -13.33 -9.45
C SER A 687 11.41 -12.68 -10.14
N GLN A 688 11.18 -11.40 -9.88
CA GLN A 688 10.12 -10.60 -10.48
C GLN A 688 10.74 -9.56 -11.39
N LEU A 689 10.22 -9.41 -12.61
CA LEU A 689 10.59 -8.33 -13.51
C LEU A 689 10.15 -6.99 -12.90
N MET A 690 11.11 -6.10 -12.70
CA MET A 690 10.93 -4.76 -12.11
C MET A 690 10.78 -3.70 -13.19
N SER A 691 11.62 -3.77 -14.23
CA SER A 691 11.65 -2.77 -15.28
C SER A 691 12.16 -3.35 -16.59
N ILE A 692 11.75 -2.70 -17.68
CA ILE A 692 12.25 -2.94 -19.03
C ILE A 692 12.73 -1.61 -19.58
N SER A 693 13.94 -1.57 -20.11
CA SER A 693 14.49 -0.40 -20.77
C SER A 693 14.88 -0.72 -22.22
N PRO A 694 14.38 0.02 -23.22
CA PRO A 694 13.33 1.05 -23.10
C PRO A 694 11.96 0.42 -22.77
N SER A 695 11.12 1.12 -22.01
CA SER A 695 9.77 0.64 -21.64
C SER A 695 8.86 0.50 -22.86
N SER A 696 7.91 -0.42 -22.75
CA SER A 696 6.84 -0.64 -23.73
C SER A 696 5.99 0.60 -24.00
N SER A 697 5.91 1.53 -23.04
CA SER A 697 5.26 2.84 -23.15
C SER A 697 5.99 3.85 -24.03
N THR A 698 7.21 3.51 -24.47
CA THR A 698 8.03 4.37 -25.33
C THR A 698 8.46 3.65 -26.58
N ILE A 699 8.85 4.44 -27.58
CA ILE A 699 9.39 3.92 -28.84
C ILE A 699 10.73 3.20 -28.59
N GLN A 700 10.98 2.15 -29.36
CA GLN A 700 12.28 1.48 -29.36
C GLN A 700 13.27 2.32 -30.17
N SER A 701 14.22 2.98 -29.49
CA SER A 701 15.24 3.82 -30.13
C SER A 701 16.66 3.21 -30.08
N SER A 702 16.82 2.07 -29.41
CA SER A 702 18.07 1.30 -29.33
C SER A 702 17.92 -0.04 -30.04
N THR A 703 19.04 -0.74 -30.26
CA THR A 703 19.04 -2.13 -30.75
C THR A 703 19.03 -3.16 -29.61
N SER A 704 18.73 -2.73 -28.39
CA SER A 704 18.86 -3.55 -27.19
C SER A 704 17.76 -3.29 -26.17
N TRP A 705 17.51 -4.29 -25.34
CA TRP A 705 16.65 -4.23 -24.17
C TRP A 705 17.42 -4.65 -22.94
N GLU A 706 17.11 -4.00 -21.82
CA GLU A 706 17.56 -4.42 -20.50
C GLU A 706 16.33 -4.73 -19.63
N LEU A 707 16.23 -5.98 -19.18
CA LEU A 707 15.21 -6.45 -18.27
C LEU A 707 15.85 -6.59 -16.89
N ARG A 708 15.35 -5.86 -15.89
CA ARG A 708 15.83 -5.95 -14.51
C ARG A 708 14.88 -6.76 -13.66
N PHE A 709 15.42 -7.67 -12.88
CA PHE A 709 14.67 -8.50 -11.96
C PHE A 709 15.03 -8.18 -10.51
N THR A 710 14.13 -8.52 -9.59
CA THR A 710 14.40 -8.38 -8.15
C THR A 710 15.53 -9.29 -7.65
N ARG A 711 15.83 -10.37 -8.40
CA ARG A 711 16.82 -11.41 -8.09
C ARG A 711 17.26 -12.05 -9.41
N PRO A 712 18.42 -12.74 -9.46
CA PRO A 712 18.85 -13.43 -10.67
C PRO A 712 17.77 -14.38 -11.19
N PRO A 713 17.36 -14.28 -12.47
CA PRO A 713 16.30 -15.10 -13.01
C PRO A 713 16.74 -16.55 -13.20
N SER A 714 15.76 -17.44 -13.39
CA SER A 714 16.03 -18.84 -13.69
C SER A 714 16.80 -18.99 -15.01
N PRO A 715 17.71 -19.98 -15.13
CA PRO A 715 18.34 -20.32 -16.40
C PRO A 715 17.33 -20.64 -17.52
N GLU A 716 16.13 -21.13 -17.17
CA GLU A 716 15.06 -21.44 -18.13
C GLU A 716 14.48 -20.20 -18.83
N LEU A 717 14.70 -19.00 -18.28
CA LEU A 717 14.21 -17.76 -18.89
C LEU A 717 14.67 -17.61 -20.34
N THR A 718 15.91 -18.02 -20.66
CA THR A 718 16.45 -17.86 -22.02
C THR A 718 15.66 -18.67 -23.04
N ASP A 719 15.21 -19.88 -22.68
CA ASP A 719 14.40 -20.73 -23.55
C ASP A 719 12.94 -20.23 -23.65
N ALA A 720 12.52 -19.42 -22.67
CA ALA A 720 11.20 -18.82 -22.60
C ALA A 720 11.09 -17.50 -23.39
N LEU A 721 12.20 -16.91 -23.83
CA LEU A 721 12.20 -15.67 -24.59
C LEU A 721 11.89 -15.94 -26.07
N HIS A 722 10.82 -15.32 -26.52
CA HIS A 722 10.34 -15.37 -27.89
C HIS A 722 10.39 -13.96 -28.48
N PHE A 723 11.02 -13.81 -29.65
CA PHE A 723 11.23 -12.49 -30.25
C PHE A 723 10.91 -12.52 -31.73
N SER A 724 10.12 -11.55 -32.16
CA SER A 724 9.80 -11.37 -33.57
C SER A 724 9.86 -9.90 -33.99
N VAL A 725 10.19 -9.70 -35.27
CA VAL A 725 10.24 -8.39 -35.92
C VAL A 725 9.33 -8.44 -37.13
N ASN A 726 8.36 -7.52 -37.23
CA ASN A 726 7.34 -7.50 -38.27
C ASN A 726 6.61 -8.85 -38.44
N GLY A 727 6.37 -9.54 -37.33
CA GLY A 727 5.73 -10.86 -37.28
C GLY A 727 6.61 -12.03 -37.76
N ILE A 728 7.90 -11.80 -38.02
CA ILE A 728 8.87 -12.85 -38.38
C ILE A 728 9.67 -13.22 -37.13
N ASP A 729 9.72 -14.50 -36.80
CA ASP A 729 10.52 -15.04 -35.69
C ASP A 729 12.03 -14.77 -35.91
N GLN A 730 12.66 -14.12 -34.94
CA GLN A 730 14.07 -13.71 -34.96
C GLN A 730 14.86 -14.26 -33.76
N ARG A 731 14.36 -15.30 -33.06
CA ARG A 731 15.01 -15.87 -31.87
C ARG A 731 16.45 -16.31 -32.10
N ALA A 732 16.78 -16.81 -33.30
CA ALA A 732 18.13 -17.29 -33.63
C ALA A 732 19.16 -16.15 -33.79
N GLN A 733 18.69 -14.91 -33.93
CA GLN A 733 19.48 -13.71 -34.16
C GLN A 733 19.54 -12.80 -32.92
N LEU A 734 18.61 -12.97 -31.98
CA LEU A 734 18.61 -12.25 -30.72
C LEU A 734 19.75 -12.78 -29.83
N ALA A 735 20.72 -11.93 -29.49
CA ALA A 735 21.70 -12.26 -28.48
C ALA A 735 21.11 -12.02 -27.09
N VAL A 736 21.25 -13.00 -26.19
CA VAL A 736 20.76 -12.92 -24.82
C VAL A 736 21.94 -13.09 -23.87
N THR A 737 22.13 -12.13 -22.97
CA THR A 737 23.17 -12.18 -21.92
C THR A 737 22.51 -12.01 -20.56
N VAL A 738 22.83 -12.89 -19.61
CA VAL A 738 22.32 -12.82 -18.23
C VAL A 738 23.48 -12.50 -17.30
N GLU A 739 23.38 -11.38 -16.58
CA GLU A 739 24.36 -10.89 -15.61
C GLU A 739 23.65 -10.56 -14.28
N ASN A 740 23.73 -11.48 -13.32
CA ASN A 740 23.01 -11.39 -12.05
C ASN A 740 21.50 -11.15 -12.26
N GLU A 741 20.97 -10.04 -11.76
CA GLU A 741 19.58 -9.60 -11.86
C GLU A 741 19.18 -9.02 -13.23
N VAL A 742 20.14 -8.87 -14.15
CA VAL A 742 19.94 -8.17 -15.42
C VAL A 742 19.99 -9.13 -16.60
N VAL A 743 19.02 -9.03 -17.49
CA VAL A 743 18.99 -9.73 -18.78
C VAL A 743 19.07 -8.72 -19.90
N ARG A 744 20.12 -8.81 -20.72
CA ARG A 744 20.32 -7.97 -21.91
C ARG A 744 19.96 -8.74 -23.16
N LEU A 745 19.15 -8.12 -24.00
CA LEU A 745 18.73 -8.62 -25.30
C LEU A 745 19.28 -7.69 -26.38
N ASP A 746 20.00 -8.20 -27.38
CA ASP A 746 20.58 -7.39 -28.44
C ASP A 746 20.16 -7.90 -29.83
N TYR A 747 19.60 -7.01 -30.66
CA TYR A 747 19.26 -7.25 -32.06
C TYR A 747 19.71 -6.06 -32.93
N PRO A 748 20.89 -6.12 -33.56
CA PRO A 748 21.50 -4.97 -34.25
C PRO A 748 20.83 -4.58 -35.58
N ASP A 749 19.93 -5.41 -36.11
CA ASP A 749 19.34 -5.24 -37.44
C ASP A 749 17.98 -4.49 -37.42
N LEU A 750 17.60 -3.85 -36.30
CA LEU A 750 16.37 -3.04 -36.22
C LEU A 750 16.45 -1.79 -37.11
N LEU A 751 15.35 -1.49 -37.80
CA LEU A 751 15.20 -0.28 -38.61
C LEU A 751 14.00 0.55 -38.13
N PRO A 752 14.06 1.90 -38.22
CA PRO A 752 12.90 2.74 -37.96
C PRO A 752 11.67 2.30 -38.78
N GLY A 753 10.53 2.16 -38.10
CA GLY A 753 9.28 1.63 -38.67
C GLY A 753 9.07 0.13 -38.47
N ASP A 754 10.07 -0.61 -37.99
CA ASP A 754 9.88 -2.01 -37.59
C ASP A 754 8.97 -2.11 -36.37
N GLN A 755 8.20 -3.20 -36.28
CA GLN A 755 7.43 -3.57 -35.10
C GLN A 755 8.10 -4.74 -34.40
N THR A 756 8.43 -4.59 -33.12
CA THR A 756 9.00 -5.65 -32.29
C THR A 756 7.92 -6.26 -31.40
N LEU A 757 8.07 -7.56 -31.16
CA LEU A 757 7.28 -8.30 -30.18
C LEU A 757 8.22 -9.23 -29.41
N LEU A 758 8.40 -8.92 -28.13
CA LEU A 758 9.10 -9.76 -27.16
C LEU A 758 8.05 -10.43 -26.27
N GLU A 759 8.02 -11.75 -26.30
CA GLU A 759 7.18 -12.58 -25.46
C GLU A 759 8.07 -13.30 -24.44
N ILE A 760 7.76 -13.18 -23.16
CA ILE A 760 8.41 -13.94 -22.10
C ILE A 760 7.43 -15.03 -21.68
N LEU A 761 7.67 -16.27 -22.10
CA LEU A 761 6.79 -17.38 -21.77
C LEU A 761 6.88 -17.74 -20.27
N PRO A 762 5.83 -18.36 -19.71
CA PRO A 762 5.92 -18.98 -18.40
C PRO A 762 7.07 -20.00 -18.37
N HIS A 763 7.88 -19.98 -17.31
CA HIS A 763 9.08 -20.82 -17.20
C HIS A 763 9.34 -21.18 -15.74
N ASN A 764 9.95 -22.33 -15.45
CA ASN A 764 10.16 -22.74 -14.06
C ASN A 764 11.25 -21.88 -13.41
N GLY A 765 10.89 -21.25 -12.30
CA GLY A 765 11.82 -20.62 -11.38
C GLY A 765 12.55 -21.66 -10.53
N LEU A 766 13.71 -21.30 -9.97
CA LEU A 766 14.20 -21.96 -8.75
C LEU A 766 13.10 -21.76 -7.69
N GLU A 767 12.32 -22.81 -7.42
CA GLU A 767 11.29 -22.91 -6.36
C GLU A 767 9.87 -22.38 -6.65
N ASN A 768 9.50 -22.13 -7.91
CA ASN A 768 8.13 -22.13 -8.50
C ASN A 768 8.04 -21.05 -9.58
N GLY A 769 7.79 -21.47 -10.83
CA GLY A 769 7.49 -20.68 -12.02
C GLY A 769 7.43 -19.16 -11.94
N SER A 770 8.10 -18.45 -12.87
CA SER A 770 7.53 -17.18 -13.33
C SER A 770 6.21 -17.55 -14.02
N ASP A 771 5.12 -17.60 -13.25
CA ASP A 771 3.80 -18.08 -13.67
C ASP A 771 3.15 -17.20 -14.76
N LEU A 772 3.83 -16.14 -15.21
CA LEU A 772 3.21 -15.09 -15.98
C LEU A 772 3.90 -14.89 -17.33
N TYR A 773 3.11 -15.10 -18.39
CA TYR A 773 3.44 -14.77 -19.77
C TYR A 773 3.50 -13.25 -19.96
N ARG A 774 4.62 -12.64 -20.35
CA ARG A 774 4.69 -11.20 -20.67
C ARG A 774 4.70 -10.98 -22.16
N VAL A 775 4.09 -9.90 -22.62
CA VAL A 775 4.18 -9.44 -24.00
C VAL A 775 4.57 -7.98 -24.01
N VAL A 776 5.67 -7.68 -24.68
CA VAL A 776 6.19 -6.33 -24.88
C VAL A 776 6.18 -6.08 -26.38
N SER A 777 5.38 -5.11 -26.82
CA SER A 777 5.30 -4.71 -28.22
C SER A 777 5.67 -3.25 -28.35
N GLN A 778 6.57 -2.94 -29.28
CA GLN A 778 7.06 -1.58 -29.49
C GLN A 778 7.20 -1.29 -30.99
N ASN A 779 7.03 -0.02 -31.35
CA ASN A 779 7.43 0.49 -32.65
C ASN A 779 8.87 1.02 -32.56
N VAL A 780 9.69 0.69 -33.56
CA VAL A 780 11.05 1.21 -33.66
C VAL A 780 11.00 2.63 -34.21
N GLY A 781 11.43 3.58 -33.40
CA GLY A 781 11.52 4.98 -33.75
C GLY A 781 12.92 5.40 -34.16
N GLN A 782 13.04 6.58 -34.76
CA GLN A 782 14.34 7.17 -35.04
C GLN A 782 14.91 7.83 -33.78
N LEU A 783 16.14 7.46 -33.38
CA LEU A 783 16.92 8.22 -32.39
C LEU A 783 17.61 9.40 -33.06
N ILE A 784 17.47 10.58 -32.47
CA ILE A 784 18.11 11.81 -32.93
C ILE A 784 18.94 12.38 -31.77
N GLU A 785 20.26 12.33 -31.91
CA GLU A 785 21.18 13.05 -31.02
C GLU A 785 21.28 14.49 -31.51
N GLU A 786 20.63 15.41 -30.80
CA GLU A 786 20.49 16.80 -31.21
C GLU A 786 21.84 17.45 -31.52
N ASP A 787 22.78 17.43 -30.58
CA ASP A 787 24.11 18.05 -30.73
C ASP A 787 24.98 17.46 -31.86
N VAL A 788 24.64 16.27 -32.34
CA VAL A 788 25.38 15.58 -33.41
C VAL A 788 24.73 15.84 -34.77
N ILE A 789 23.40 15.81 -34.83
CA ILE A 789 22.62 15.79 -36.07
C ILE A 789 22.08 17.18 -36.40
N LEU A 790 21.65 17.92 -35.40
CA LEU A 790 20.95 19.20 -35.54
C LEU A 790 21.82 20.38 -35.08
N ASP A 791 22.58 20.28 -33.98
CA ASP A 791 23.42 21.35 -33.41
C ASP A 791 22.71 22.73 -33.54
N LEU A 792 23.41 23.82 -33.87
CA LEU A 792 22.82 25.16 -34.08
C LEU A 792 21.69 25.28 -35.12
N SER A 793 21.33 24.23 -35.85
CA SER A 793 20.29 24.29 -36.90
C SER A 793 18.87 24.29 -36.34
N ASN A 794 18.63 23.76 -35.14
CA ASN A 794 17.30 23.75 -34.50
C ASN A 794 17.04 24.99 -33.62
N ASN A 795 17.99 25.91 -33.42
CA ASN A 795 17.80 27.11 -32.57
C ASN A 795 16.79 28.14 -33.14
N SER A 796 16.20 27.87 -34.31
CA SER A 796 15.12 28.69 -34.86
C SER A 796 14.18 27.91 -35.77
N ALA A 797 12.90 28.30 -35.78
CA ALA A 797 11.88 27.76 -36.68
C ALA A 797 12.26 27.83 -38.18
N ALA A 798 13.07 28.82 -38.58
CA ALA A 798 13.44 29.03 -39.98
C ALA A 798 14.63 28.18 -40.43
N SER A 799 15.44 27.69 -39.49
CA SER A 799 16.65 26.90 -39.76
C SER A 799 16.47 25.42 -39.53
N THR A 800 15.47 25.01 -38.72
CA THR A 800 15.26 23.61 -38.39
C THR A 800 14.90 22.79 -39.64
N PRO A 801 15.64 21.71 -39.95
CA PRO A 801 15.36 20.88 -41.12
C PRO A 801 14.14 19.98 -40.88
N PRO A 802 13.41 19.57 -41.95
CA PRO A 802 12.36 18.58 -41.82
C PRO A 802 12.94 17.21 -41.43
N LEU A 803 12.34 16.58 -40.42
CA LEU A 803 12.66 15.25 -39.92
C LEU A 803 11.63 14.25 -40.44
N PRO A 804 12.03 13.23 -41.22
CA PRO A 804 11.11 12.22 -41.72
C PRO A 804 10.80 11.18 -40.65
N GLY A 805 9.53 10.83 -40.44
CA GLY A 805 9.17 9.64 -39.66
C GLY A 805 7.91 9.82 -38.80
N GLU A 806 7.26 8.70 -38.49
CA GLU A 806 6.05 8.65 -37.68
C GLU A 806 6.36 8.51 -36.17
N SER A 807 7.59 8.15 -35.79
CA SER A 807 8.01 7.99 -34.38
C SER A 807 9.48 8.34 -34.19
N PHE A 808 9.80 9.17 -33.20
CA PHE A 808 11.18 9.54 -32.90
C PHE A 808 11.40 9.96 -31.44
N ARG A 809 12.65 9.79 -31.01
CA ARG A 809 13.17 10.21 -29.72
C ARG A 809 14.33 11.14 -29.99
N VAL A 810 14.25 12.35 -29.47
CA VAL A 810 15.38 13.29 -29.49
C VAL A 810 16.00 13.31 -28.11
N THR A 811 17.32 13.15 -28.04
CA THR A 811 18.10 13.49 -26.84
C THR A 811 18.68 14.88 -27.08
N GLY A 812 18.22 15.87 -26.32
CA GLY A 812 18.57 17.28 -26.52
C GLY A 812 18.96 18.01 -25.25
N GLN A 813 19.43 19.25 -25.40
CA GLN A 813 19.91 20.08 -24.31
C GLN A 813 19.71 21.58 -24.57
N LEU A 814 19.03 22.26 -23.66
CA LEU A 814 19.01 23.72 -23.64
C LEU A 814 20.26 24.25 -22.90
N ASN A 815 21.00 25.16 -23.54
CA ASN A 815 22.22 25.76 -22.96
C ASN A 815 21.92 26.86 -21.93
N SER A 816 20.67 27.34 -21.89
CA SER A 816 20.22 28.36 -20.94
C SER A 816 18.69 28.39 -20.88
N PRO A 817 18.09 29.04 -19.87
CA PRO A 817 16.64 29.28 -19.86
C PRO A 817 16.10 30.10 -21.04
N SER A 818 16.98 30.81 -21.76
CA SER A 818 16.63 31.57 -22.98
C SER A 818 16.87 30.80 -24.28
N ASP A 819 17.39 29.58 -24.20
CA ASP A 819 17.60 28.72 -25.36
C ASP A 819 16.30 28.05 -25.78
N GLU A 820 16.18 27.70 -27.05
CA GLU A 820 14.97 27.15 -27.64
C GLU A 820 15.30 26.21 -28.79
N ASP A 821 14.71 25.02 -28.75
CA ASP A 821 14.91 24.01 -29.78
C ASP A 821 13.64 23.80 -30.58
N TRP A 822 13.80 23.80 -31.90
CA TRP A 822 12.70 23.70 -32.85
C TRP A 822 12.81 22.43 -33.68
N TYR A 823 11.71 21.68 -33.80
CA TYR A 823 11.64 20.44 -34.55
C TYR A 823 10.54 20.52 -35.60
N LEU A 824 10.90 20.45 -36.88
CA LEU A 824 9.96 20.39 -37.98
C LEU A 824 9.81 18.93 -38.44
N LEU A 825 8.61 18.38 -38.32
CA LEU A 825 8.34 16.96 -38.60
C LEU A 825 7.57 16.81 -39.90
N GLU A 826 7.93 15.79 -40.68
CA GLU A 826 7.17 15.32 -41.84
C GLU A 826 6.47 14.00 -41.47
N VAL A 827 5.17 14.08 -41.22
CA VAL A 827 4.32 12.97 -40.76
C VAL A 827 3.18 12.69 -41.73
N THR A 828 2.65 11.47 -41.67
CA THR A 828 1.52 11.06 -42.50
C THR A 828 0.26 11.89 -42.17
N PRO A 829 -0.34 12.60 -43.15
CA PRO A 829 -1.52 13.42 -42.88
C PRO A 829 -2.69 12.60 -42.33
N GLY A 830 -3.33 13.11 -41.28
CA GLY A 830 -4.54 12.53 -40.68
C GLY A 830 -4.30 11.57 -39.52
N GLN A 831 -3.05 11.31 -39.15
CA GLN A 831 -2.69 10.58 -37.94
C GLN A 831 -2.41 11.59 -36.82
N PRO A 832 -3.14 11.54 -35.69
CA PRO A 832 -2.80 12.34 -34.52
C PRO A 832 -1.45 11.87 -33.96
N LEU A 833 -0.76 12.75 -33.25
CA LEU A 833 0.48 12.43 -32.53
C LEU A 833 0.32 12.71 -31.04
N GLN A 834 0.99 11.89 -30.23
CA GLN A 834 1.42 12.24 -28.89
C GLN A 834 2.82 12.87 -28.97
N VAL A 835 2.98 14.00 -28.28
CA VAL A 835 4.26 14.71 -28.13
C VAL A 835 4.52 14.91 -26.65
N GLU A 836 5.66 14.46 -26.17
CA GLU A 836 6.00 14.52 -24.74
C GLU A 836 7.46 14.91 -24.55
N VAL A 837 7.71 15.82 -23.62
CA VAL A 837 9.06 16.13 -23.13
C VAL A 837 9.26 15.38 -21.83
N LEU A 838 10.46 14.86 -21.59
CA LEU A 838 10.86 14.27 -20.33
C LEU A 838 12.14 14.96 -19.84
N ALA A 839 12.11 15.54 -18.64
CA ALA A 839 13.22 16.29 -18.11
C ALA A 839 13.30 16.20 -16.58
N ARG A 840 12.35 16.80 -15.86
CA ARG A 840 12.36 16.87 -14.38
C ARG A 840 12.40 15.47 -13.77
N ARG A 841 11.59 14.56 -14.32
CA ARG A 841 11.49 13.17 -13.90
C ARG A 841 12.73 12.32 -14.25
N LYS A 842 13.65 12.87 -15.05
CA LYS A 842 14.99 12.30 -15.31
C LYS A 842 16.09 13.00 -14.50
N GLY A 843 15.71 13.78 -13.48
CA GLY A 843 16.65 14.54 -12.66
C GLY A 843 17.17 15.83 -13.31
N SER A 844 16.61 16.25 -14.46
CA SER A 844 16.98 17.52 -15.07
C SER A 844 16.49 18.71 -14.24
N SER A 845 17.25 19.81 -14.28
CA SER A 845 16.83 21.08 -13.69
C SER A 845 15.94 21.91 -14.63
N LEU A 846 15.76 21.46 -15.87
CA LEU A 846 14.85 22.07 -16.85
C LEU A 846 13.42 22.05 -16.31
N ILE A 847 12.74 23.21 -16.29
CA ILE A 847 11.29 23.29 -16.17
C ILE A 847 10.74 23.46 -17.59
N PRO A 848 10.39 22.36 -18.27
CA PRO A 848 10.07 22.39 -19.69
C PRO A 848 8.70 23.03 -19.96
N GLN A 849 8.64 23.70 -21.10
CA GLN A 849 7.42 24.10 -21.79
C GLN A 849 7.48 23.58 -23.23
N LEU A 850 6.40 22.95 -23.65
CA LEU A 850 6.21 22.35 -24.96
C LEU A 850 5.18 23.17 -25.74
N GLU A 851 5.50 23.53 -26.98
CA GLU A 851 4.59 24.24 -27.88
C GLU A 851 4.50 23.52 -29.23
N VAL A 852 3.28 23.45 -29.77
CA VAL A 852 3.01 23.10 -31.17
C VAL A 852 2.59 24.37 -31.89
N ARG A 853 3.25 24.65 -33.02
CA ARG A 853 3.02 25.85 -33.83
C ARG A 853 2.65 25.48 -35.26
N ASP A 854 1.91 26.36 -35.92
CA ASP A 854 1.59 26.22 -37.33
C ASP A 854 2.88 26.42 -38.17
N PRO A 855 3.28 25.45 -39.00
CA PRO A 855 4.54 25.52 -39.74
C PRO A 855 4.63 26.69 -40.73
N ALA A 856 3.49 27.21 -41.22
CA ALA A 856 3.46 28.25 -42.24
C ALA A 856 3.45 29.67 -41.65
N SER A 857 2.71 29.88 -40.57
CA SER A 857 2.49 31.18 -39.92
C SER A 857 3.33 31.37 -38.65
N GLY A 858 3.71 30.28 -37.98
CA GLY A 858 4.37 30.29 -36.66
C GLY A 858 3.39 30.50 -35.48
N ASP A 859 2.08 30.58 -35.76
CA ASP A 859 1.06 30.78 -34.73
C ASP A 859 1.03 29.60 -33.75
N LEU A 860 0.83 29.89 -32.46
CA LEU A 860 0.71 28.87 -31.42
C LEU A 860 -0.62 28.12 -31.58
N LEU A 861 -0.56 26.79 -31.68
CA LEU A 861 -1.72 25.92 -31.79
C LEU A 861 -2.05 25.26 -30.45
N LEU A 862 -1.05 24.65 -29.81
CA LEU A 862 -1.16 23.97 -28.53
C LEU A 862 0.07 24.28 -27.67
N SER A 863 -0.09 24.24 -26.36
CA SER A 863 1.02 24.39 -25.42
C SER A 863 0.74 23.64 -24.12
N ALA A 864 1.79 23.09 -23.53
CA ALA A 864 1.79 22.51 -22.20
C ALA A 864 3.07 22.94 -21.46
N SER A 865 3.01 23.03 -20.14
CA SER A 865 4.15 23.36 -19.28
C SER A 865 4.15 22.48 -18.05
N ALA A 866 5.33 22.18 -17.50
CA ALA A 866 5.40 21.57 -16.19
C ALA A 866 4.78 22.50 -15.13
N GLU A 867 3.85 21.99 -14.32
CA GLU A 867 3.15 22.72 -13.25
C GLU A 867 3.60 22.23 -11.86
N ALA A 868 3.30 22.98 -10.80
CA ALA A 868 3.63 22.65 -9.41
C ALA A 868 2.36 22.17 -8.66
N PRO A 869 2.44 21.39 -7.55
CA PRO A 869 3.64 21.05 -6.76
C PRO A 869 4.45 19.84 -7.26
N PHE A 870 3.86 18.98 -8.09
CA PHE A 870 4.49 17.80 -8.68
C PHE A 870 4.78 18.05 -10.16
N PHE A 871 6.05 18.12 -10.55
CA PHE A 871 6.46 18.50 -11.90
C PHE A 871 6.30 17.34 -12.88
N PHE A 872 5.08 17.08 -13.32
CA PHE A 872 4.86 16.30 -14.53
C PHE A 872 5.51 17.02 -15.71
N ASP A 873 6.32 16.31 -16.48
CA ASP A 873 6.83 16.89 -17.72
C ASP A 873 5.68 17.05 -18.74
N PRO A 874 5.68 18.11 -19.57
CA PRO A 874 4.56 18.47 -20.40
C PRO A 874 4.39 17.52 -21.57
N TYR A 875 3.13 17.22 -21.87
CA TYR A 875 2.72 16.43 -23.01
C TYR A 875 1.54 17.07 -23.75
N LEU A 876 1.35 16.67 -25.00
CA LEU A 876 0.24 17.06 -25.85
C LEU A 876 -0.26 15.83 -26.60
N LEU A 877 -1.55 15.51 -26.45
CA LEU A 877 -2.24 14.44 -27.17
C LEU A 877 -3.03 14.99 -28.35
N GLY A 878 -3.21 14.20 -29.40
CA GLY A 878 -4.04 14.58 -30.54
C GLY A 878 -3.43 15.68 -31.41
N VAL A 879 -2.11 15.83 -31.43
CA VAL A 879 -1.41 16.82 -32.26
C VAL A 879 -1.58 16.44 -33.73
N MET A 880 -2.30 17.28 -34.48
CA MET A 880 -2.60 17.01 -35.88
C MET A 880 -1.58 17.70 -36.80
N PRO A 881 -1.08 17.01 -37.85
CA PRO A 881 -0.33 17.66 -38.90
C PRO A 881 -1.17 18.65 -39.70
N ASP A 882 -0.50 19.64 -40.27
CA ASP A 882 -1.12 20.51 -41.25
C ASP A 882 -1.51 19.73 -42.53
N PRO A 883 -2.25 20.35 -43.47
CA PRO A 883 -2.66 19.67 -44.71
C PRO A 883 -1.50 19.20 -45.61
N SER A 884 -0.26 19.65 -45.36
CA SER A 884 0.94 19.21 -46.04
C SER A 884 1.70 18.09 -45.32
N GLY A 885 1.22 17.67 -44.14
CA GLY A 885 1.87 16.63 -43.33
C GLY A 885 2.92 17.18 -42.38
N MET A 886 2.90 18.48 -42.07
CA MET A 886 3.95 19.11 -41.26
C MET A 886 3.48 19.44 -39.85
N VAL A 887 4.36 19.23 -38.86
CA VAL A 887 4.16 19.67 -37.46
C VAL A 887 5.42 20.41 -37.02
N LEU A 888 5.26 21.60 -36.41
CA LEU A 888 6.37 22.37 -35.87
C LEU A 888 6.29 22.37 -34.34
N ILE A 889 7.28 21.76 -33.69
CA ILE A 889 7.39 21.67 -32.24
C ILE A 889 8.47 22.64 -31.76
N ARG A 890 8.27 23.21 -30.57
CA ARG A 890 9.27 24.00 -29.86
C ARG A 890 9.36 23.55 -28.41
N VAL A 891 10.58 23.32 -27.95
CA VAL A 891 10.91 23.04 -26.54
C VAL A 891 11.65 24.25 -25.98
N LEU A 892 11.23 24.72 -24.81
CA LEU A 892 11.85 25.86 -24.13
C LEU A 892 11.76 25.69 -22.60
N GLY A 893 12.59 26.43 -21.87
CA GLY A 893 12.68 26.33 -20.41
C GLY A 893 12.80 27.66 -19.68
N PRO A 894 11.91 28.64 -19.90
CA PRO A 894 12.09 30.02 -19.45
C PRO A 894 12.13 30.19 -17.93
N ASN A 895 11.53 29.25 -17.18
CA ASN A 895 11.49 29.26 -15.72
C ASN A 895 12.63 28.45 -15.08
N SER A 896 13.51 27.88 -15.90
CA SER A 896 14.62 27.04 -15.43
C SER A 896 15.72 27.87 -14.73
N PRO A 897 16.52 27.26 -13.84
CA PRO A 897 17.66 27.93 -13.23
C PRO A 897 18.73 28.33 -14.27
N ILE A 898 19.45 29.43 -14.00
CA ILE A 898 20.36 30.09 -14.96
C ILE A 898 21.71 29.36 -15.12
N LEU A 899 22.06 28.42 -14.26
CA LEU A 899 23.45 27.93 -14.08
C LEU A 899 23.62 26.41 -14.23
N ALA A 900 23.02 25.81 -15.24
CA ALA A 900 23.26 24.42 -15.60
C ALA A 900 22.94 24.14 -17.08
N ASP A 901 23.52 23.08 -17.61
CA ASP A 901 23.02 22.41 -18.80
C ASP A 901 21.62 21.83 -18.48
N LEU A 902 20.67 21.99 -19.39
CA LEU A 902 19.26 21.63 -19.18
C LEU A 902 18.87 20.48 -20.14
N PRO A 903 19.30 19.24 -19.86
CA PRO A 903 19.02 18.09 -20.72
C PRO A 903 17.55 17.71 -20.72
N TYR A 904 17.08 17.15 -21.84
CA TYR A 904 15.74 16.61 -21.98
C TYR A 904 15.67 15.52 -23.05
N GLU A 905 14.58 14.77 -23.03
CA GLU A 905 14.19 13.87 -24.11
C GLU A 905 12.85 14.31 -24.70
N LEU A 906 12.74 14.34 -26.03
CA LEU A 906 11.49 14.59 -26.73
C LEU A 906 11.02 13.29 -27.38
N PHE A 907 9.85 12.81 -26.99
CA PHE A 907 9.18 11.66 -27.58
C PHE A 907 8.05 12.14 -28.48
N VAL A 908 7.99 11.58 -29.69
CA VAL A 908 6.84 11.72 -30.57
C VAL A 908 6.47 10.37 -31.13
N GLN A 909 5.20 10.04 -30.99
CA GLN A 909 4.63 8.78 -31.45
C GLN A 909 3.19 9.00 -31.92
N PRO A 910 2.66 8.11 -32.79
CA PRO A 910 1.33 8.25 -33.34
C PRO A 910 0.19 7.76 -32.43
#